data_AF-A0A661UCF8-F1
#
_entry.id   AF-A0A661UCF8-F1
#
_cell.length_a   1.000
_cell.length_b   1.000
_cell.length_c   1.000
_cell.angle_alpha   90.00
_cell.angle_beta   90.00
_cell.angle_gamma   90.00
#
_symmetry.space_group_name_H-M   'P 1'
#
loop_
_entity.id
_entity.type
_entity.pdbx_description
1 polymer ?
#
loop_
_entity_poly.entity_id
_entity_poly.type
_entity_poly.pdbx_seq_one_letter_code
_entity_poly.pdbx_strand_id
1 'polypeptide(L)'
;MRGSKAPLERSVSALFVSSRVSTLDCGRWFGGVVTALVVLVGMFPLSAQAQGNRFEEAIRQQDRRAVATGHGRLGWATGDSKARRRARRMLERVRGTGRGTEGYQPMAPGTLGSRMAEIEKRGRYLFWVLLGIPGGLLLVFILKLLYNVFVRPVVRPIRRYRGAGARALPSMSQVRKLASMARRYERQERILDAAQLYEAAYEMKSTLSGAPNDVPGKARERPFLEKAAQLYEKAREYKKAAEIQVKLGVPGKMRELFLLQGKEYESQRKFLLAADMYAKAHDFVAAAAMNEAGGHIHGAAAYYERVGEKLKAAKLYEKFYKQEKLDHFGSEYDQKAYNYVRKYALKSARLYATCGKLRTSARIFAEFSEFVAAGKMLLKAGRFIEAVNVLMRSDDLDLLREALDKADAERIDPELLARAMEKLGEPDAAASMLLSAGRSVEAAAIYEKTGNLNKAAEIYERHGSLDVAAELWARAKEFKRAAKDYLKLNDKKAAIEMYRRLGDVRKMAELKAELGDFLGAASDLFGQGADVEAMSMLQRVKPDHPDFLDAFRLLGERLIKNGQFQKARRILEGTLSSITPRSREAKEIYYLLAVASIGDNMFERAKECLEQVLDIDYAFKDASELYDSLLAGGNSGPVKDEP
;
A
#
# COMPACT_ATOMS: atom_id res chain seq x y z
N MET A 1 18.57 73.17 9.30
CA MET A 1 17.72 74.02 10.17
C MET A 1 16.56 73.19 10.69
N ARG A 2 16.35 73.19 12.03
CA ARG A 2 15.08 73.00 12.81
C ARG A 2 14.23 71.74 12.48
N GLY A 3 13.93 70.84 13.42
CA GLY A 3 13.04 71.03 14.59
C GLY A 3 11.57 71.16 14.11
N SER A 4 10.51 70.57 14.67
CA SER A 4 10.24 69.80 15.89
C SER A 4 8.72 69.50 15.91
N LYS A 5 8.30 68.50 16.71
CA LYS A 5 6.98 68.35 17.40
C LYS A 5 5.70 67.92 16.64
N ALA A 6 5.18 66.79 17.14
CA ALA A 6 3.81 66.33 17.45
C ALA A 6 2.57 67.14 16.99
N PRO A 7 1.40 66.44 16.97
CA PRO A 7 0.37 66.80 17.96
C PRO A 7 -0.31 65.61 18.66
N LEU A 8 -0.74 65.90 19.89
CA LEU A 8 -1.75 65.19 20.69
C LEU A 8 -3.16 65.57 20.20
N GLU A 9 -4.12 64.65 20.29
CA GLU A 9 -5.46 64.97 20.84
C GLU A 9 -5.99 63.81 21.70
N ARG A 10 -6.41 64.17 22.92
CA ARG A 10 -7.27 63.41 23.85
C ARG A 10 -8.71 63.90 23.61
N SER A 11 -9.76 63.11 23.83
CA SER A 11 -10.52 63.08 25.09
C SER A 11 -11.56 61.95 25.08
N VAL A 12 -11.50 60.99 26.01
CA VAL A 12 -12.34 60.84 27.23
C VAL A 12 -13.75 60.29 27.00
N SER A 13 -13.98 59.05 27.47
CA SER A 13 -15.08 58.68 28.36
C SER A 13 -14.75 57.35 29.05
N ALA A 14 -14.68 57.40 30.38
CA ALA A 14 -14.31 56.32 31.28
C ALA A 14 -15.53 55.48 31.68
N LEU A 15 -15.32 54.21 32.08
CA LEU A 15 -15.84 53.64 33.35
C LEU A 15 -15.42 52.16 33.53
N PHE A 16 -14.90 51.88 34.73
CA PHE A 16 -14.68 50.57 35.39
C PHE A 16 -13.68 49.57 34.79
N VAL A 17 -12.49 49.42 35.41
CA VAL A 17 -12.06 48.17 36.08
C VAL A 17 -11.01 48.52 37.15
N SER A 18 -11.34 48.24 38.41
CA SER A 18 -10.42 48.30 39.54
C SER A 18 -9.64 46.98 39.69
N SER A 19 -8.33 47.08 39.92
CA SER A 19 -7.47 46.21 40.74
C SER A 19 -7.71 44.69 40.76
N ARG A 20 -6.70 43.90 40.39
CA ARG A 20 -6.05 42.93 41.32
C ARG A 20 -4.85 42.22 40.70
N VAL A 21 -3.83 42.09 41.54
CA VAL A 21 -2.53 41.44 41.32
C VAL A 21 -2.61 39.98 41.82
N SER A 22 -1.94 39.08 41.10
CA SER A 22 -1.37 37.78 41.51
C SER A 22 -2.25 36.69 42.15
N THR A 23 -2.41 35.54 41.47
CA THR A 23 -2.47 34.19 42.07
C THR A 23 -2.44 33.12 40.97
N LEU A 24 -1.30 32.51 40.65
CA LEU A 24 -1.23 31.22 39.93
C LEU A 24 0.17 30.62 40.15
N ASP A 25 0.41 30.03 41.33
CA ASP A 25 1.51 29.07 41.54
C ASP A 25 1.40 28.28 42.88
N CYS A 26 0.18 27.85 43.26
CA CYS A 26 -0.05 27.00 44.44
C CYS A 26 -0.74 25.65 44.14
N GLY A 27 -1.07 25.35 42.88
CA GLY A 27 -1.84 24.14 42.52
C GLY A 27 -1.03 22.83 42.53
N ARG A 28 0.31 22.87 42.60
CA ARG A 28 1.17 21.69 42.36
C ARG A 28 1.59 20.92 43.61
N TRP A 29 1.28 21.42 44.81
CA TRP A 29 1.65 20.77 46.08
C TRP A 29 0.52 19.97 46.74
N PHE A 30 -0.76 20.27 46.43
CA PHE A 30 -1.90 19.56 47.00
C PHE A 30 -2.21 18.21 46.32
N GLY A 31 -1.78 18.02 45.06
CA GLY A 31 -2.04 16.79 44.30
C GLY A 31 -1.28 15.55 44.77
N GLY A 32 -0.11 15.71 45.40
CA GLY A 32 0.75 14.58 45.80
C GLY A 32 0.38 13.92 47.13
N VAL A 33 -0.34 14.62 48.01
CA VAL A 33 -0.70 14.09 49.35
C VAL A 33 -2.00 13.28 49.29
N VAL A 34 -2.90 13.57 48.35
CA VAL A 34 -4.14 12.79 48.13
C VAL A 34 -3.85 11.46 47.43
N THR A 35 -2.85 11.41 46.53
CA THR A 35 -2.42 10.16 45.87
C THR A 35 -1.70 9.20 46.83
N ALA A 36 -0.95 9.71 47.80
CA ALA A 36 -0.27 8.89 48.80
C ALA A 36 -1.23 8.24 49.81
N LEU A 37 -2.40 8.86 50.07
CA LEU A 37 -3.40 8.32 51.01
C LEU A 37 -4.33 7.27 50.36
N VAL A 38 -4.52 7.31 49.05
CA VAL A 38 -5.25 6.27 48.29
C VAL A 38 -4.44 4.97 48.17
N VAL A 39 -3.11 5.05 48.24
CA VAL A 39 -2.20 3.88 48.16
C VAL A 39 -2.13 3.09 49.47
N LEU A 40 -2.53 3.67 50.62
CA LEU A 40 -2.43 3.02 51.93
C LEU A 40 -3.71 2.29 52.42
N VAL A 41 -4.84 2.43 51.71
CA VAL A 41 -6.10 1.68 52.03
C VAL A 41 -6.42 0.59 50.99
N GLY A 42 -5.64 0.50 49.90
CA GLY A 42 -5.84 -0.45 48.80
C GLY A 42 -5.00 -1.73 48.86
N MET A 43 -4.90 -2.39 50.03
CA MET A 43 -4.31 -3.73 50.13
C MET A 43 -5.41 -4.75 50.46
N PHE A 44 -6.00 -5.40 49.44
CA PHE A 44 -6.43 -6.81 49.37
C PHE A 44 -6.98 -7.08 47.95
N PRO A 45 -6.83 -8.29 47.38
CA PRO A 45 -6.81 -8.51 45.94
C PRO A 45 -8.23 -8.72 45.38
N LEU A 46 -8.60 -7.92 44.38
CA LEU A 46 -9.74 -8.23 43.51
C LEU A 46 -9.24 -8.99 42.28
N SER A 47 -9.94 -10.09 42.02
CA SER A 47 -9.56 -11.25 41.23
C SER A 47 -9.44 -11.00 39.71
N ALA A 48 -8.56 -11.80 39.10
CA ALA A 48 -8.23 -11.87 37.68
C ALA A 48 -9.35 -12.43 36.77
N GLN A 49 -10.62 -12.22 37.09
CA GLN A 49 -11.76 -12.80 36.38
C GLN A 49 -12.58 -11.77 35.58
N ALA A 50 -12.42 -10.47 35.88
CA ALA A 50 -13.15 -9.40 35.20
C ALA A 50 -12.56 -8.99 33.83
N GLN A 51 -11.28 -9.30 33.56
CA GLN A 51 -10.65 -9.05 32.25
C GLN A 51 -10.82 -10.21 31.26
N GLY A 52 -11.04 -11.44 31.74
CA GLY A 52 -11.34 -12.60 30.89
C GLY A 52 -12.71 -12.50 30.22
N ASN A 53 -13.72 -12.01 30.94
CA ASN A 53 -15.10 -11.93 30.43
C ASN A 53 -15.27 -10.88 29.32
N ARG A 54 -14.50 -9.79 29.35
CA ARG A 54 -14.49 -8.78 28.25
C ARG A 54 -13.81 -9.29 26.98
N PHE A 55 -12.88 -10.23 27.12
CA PHE A 55 -12.17 -10.86 26.00
C PHE A 55 -13.03 -11.94 25.32
N GLU A 56 -13.81 -12.71 26.09
CA GLU A 56 -14.77 -13.68 25.53
C GLU A 56 -15.95 -13.03 24.81
N GLU A 57 -16.47 -11.89 25.28
CA GLU A 57 -17.53 -11.15 24.58
C GLU A 57 -17.05 -10.53 23.25
N ALA A 58 -15.79 -10.09 23.19
CA ALA A 58 -15.18 -9.55 21.97
C ALA A 58 -14.96 -10.63 20.90
N ILE A 59 -14.54 -11.84 21.30
CA ILE A 59 -14.35 -12.98 20.40
C ILE A 59 -15.71 -13.49 19.87
N ARG A 60 -16.75 -13.54 20.71
CA ARG A 60 -18.12 -13.96 20.28
C ARG A 60 -18.78 -12.95 19.33
N GLN A 61 -18.48 -11.66 19.43
CA GLN A 61 -18.96 -10.65 18.46
C GLN A 61 -18.25 -10.74 17.10
N GLN A 62 -17.01 -11.21 17.08
CA GLN A 62 -16.23 -11.38 15.85
C GLN A 62 -16.67 -12.65 15.09
N ASP A 63 -16.95 -13.75 15.80
CA ASP A 63 -17.45 -14.99 15.18
C ASP A 63 -18.87 -14.85 14.60
N ARG A 64 -19.74 -13.99 15.19
CA ARG A 64 -21.07 -13.69 14.60
C ARG A 64 -20.99 -12.88 13.31
N ARG A 65 -19.90 -12.12 13.07
CA ARG A 65 -19.67 -11.38 11.83
C ARG A 65 -19.05 -12.26 10.73
N ALA A 66 -18.26 -13.26 11.10
CA ALA A 66 -17.66 -14.22 10.17
C ALA A 66 -18.68 -15.21 9.59
N VAL A 67 -19.76 -15.54 10.31
CA VAL A 67 -20.85 -16.41 9.80
C VAL A 67 -21.82 -15.65 8.88
N ALA A 68 -21.87 -14.31 8.94
CA ALA A 68 -22.75 -13.49 8.10
C ALA A 68 -22.14 -13.11 6.74
N THR A 69 -20.84 -13.36 6.52
CA THR A 69 -20.13 -13.01 5.29
C THR A 69 -19.45 -14.26 4.74
N GLY A 70 -20.25 -15.22 4.30
CA GLY A 70 -19.73 -16.41 3.66
C GLY A 70 -19.01 -16.04 2.37
N HIS A 71 -17.67 -16.08 2.36
CA HIS A 71 -16.82 -16.30 1.19
C HIS A 71 -15.53 -16.98 1.64
N GLY A 72 -15.21 -18.09 0.96
CA GLY A 72 -14.21 -19.06 1.36
C GLY A 72 -12.83 -18.89 0.72
N ARG A 73 -11.88 -19.57 1.37
CA ARG A 73 -10.62 -20.19 0.89
C ARG A 73 -9.64 -19.35 0.07
N LEU A 74 -8.46 -19.13 0.67
CA LEU A 74 -7.09 -19.48 0.20
C LEU A 74 -6.14 -18.88 1.26
N GLY A 75 -5.42 -19.62 2.10
CA GLY A 75 -4.43 -20.62 1.73
C GLY A 75 -3.02 -20.11 2.10
N TRP A 76 -2.72 -19.92 3.38
CA TRP A 76 -1.35 -19.69 3.86
C TRP A 76 -1.05 -20.61 5.06
N ALA A 77 -0.47 -21.76 4.75
CA ALA A 77 0.40 -22.53 5.64
C ALA A 77 1.80 -22.41 5.01
N THR A 78 2.88 -22.07 5.70
CA THR A 78 3.42 -22.72 6.89
C THR A 78 4.52 -21.83 7.48
N GLY A 79 4.73 -21.88 8.81
CA GLY A 79 5.99 -21.43 9.37
C GLY A 79 5.98 -20.70 10.72
N ASP A 80 5.25 -21.16 11.74
CA ASP A 80 5.81 -21.07 13.10
C ASP A 80 5.16 -22.06 14.09
N SER A 81 5.72 -23.26 14.17
CA SER A 81 5.24 -24.33 15.06
C SER A 81 5.79 -24.24 16.50
N LYS A 82 6.61 -23.22 16.83
CA LYS A 82 7.14 -23.00 18.19
C LYS A 82 6.24 -22.10 19.02
N ALA A 83 5.65 -21.06 18.43
CA ALA A 83 4.71 -20.16 19.11
C ALA A 83 3.44 -20.89 19.59
N ARG A 84 2.85 -21.73 18.72
CA ARG A 84 1.67 -22.54 19.07
C ARG A 84 1.93 -23.56 20.18
N ARG A 85 3.15 -24.14 20.23
CA ARG A 85 3.55 -25.09 21.29
C ARG A 85 3.86 -24.42 22.64
N ARG A 86 4.16 -23.11 22.67
CA ARG A 86 4.27 -22.32 23.90
C ARG A 86 2.90 -21.88 24.42
N ALA A 87 2.01 -21.44 23.53
CA ALA A 87 0.64 -21.05 23.89
C ALA A 87 -0.17 -22.22 24.48
N ARG A 88 -0.03 -23.44 23.90
CA ARG A 88 -0.73 -24.64 24.39
C ARG A 88 -0.28 -25.06 25.79
N ARG A 89 1.03 -24.96 26.09
CA ARG A 89 1.60 -25.25 27.43
C ARG A 89 1.21 -24.22 28.49
N MET A 90 0.88 -23.00 28.09
CA MET A 90 0.36 -21.96 28.99
C MET A 90 -1.12 -22.19 29.31
N LEU A 91 -1.91 -22.62 28.33
CA LEU A 91 -3.34 -22.95 28.49
C LEU A 91 -3.57 -24.23 29.32
N GLU A 92 -2.68 -25.22 29.22
CA GLU A 92 -2.78 -26.47 30.01
C GLU A 92 -2.48 -26.25 31.50
N ARG A 93 -1.70 -25.23 31.88
CA ARG A 93 -1.49 -24.88 33.31
C ARG A 93 -2.68 -24.17 33.96
N VAL A 94 -3.51 -23.51 33.17
CA VAL A 94 -4.70 -22.77 33.66
C VAL A 94 -5.91 -23.70 33.84
N ARG A 95 -5.92 -24.88 33.19
CA ARG A 95 -6.99 -25.89 33.31
C ARG A 95 -6.84 -26.87 34.49
N GLY A 96 -5.80 -26.75 35.30
CA GLY A 96 -5.50 -27.68 36.39
C GLY A 96 -6.26 -27.49 37.71
N THR A 97 -7.06 -26.43 37.85
CA THR A 97 -7.75 -26.14 39.14
C THR A 97 -9.19 -25.72 38.90
N GLY A 98 -10.10 -26.69 38.94
CA GLY A 98 -11.55 -26.44 38.93
C GLY A 98 -12.34 -27.69 39.27
N ARG A 99 -12.68 -27.88 40.55
CA ARG A 99 -13.82 -28.71 40.98
C ARG A 99 -15.07 -27.83 41.06
N GLY A 100 -16.21 -28.40 40.68
CA GLY A 100 -17.53 -27.98 41.17
C GLY A 100 -18.43 -27.34 40.12
N THR A 101 -19.34 -28.16 39.58
CA THR A 101 -20.44 -27.85 38.66
C THR A 101 -21.71 -27.35 39.38
N GLU A 102 -22.68 -26.92 38.57
CA GLU A 102 -24.13 -26.67 38.82
C GLU A 102 -24.52 -25.18 38.93
N GLY A 103 -25.48 -24.61 38.20
CA GLY A 103 -26.40 -25.08 37.15
C GLY A 103 -27.26 -23.89 36.67
N TYR A 104 -28.13 -24.14 35.69
CA TYR A 104 -29.25 -23.33 35.17
C TYR A 104 -29.11 -22.47 33.89
N GLN A 105 -30.14 -22.65 33.05
CA GLN A 105 -30.32 -22.33 31.62
C GLN A 105 -30.91 -20.92 31.34
N PRO A 106 -31.00 -20.47 30.07
CA PRO A 106 -30.91 -19.06 29.67
C PRO A 106 -32.27 -18.34 29.51
N MET A 107 -32.28 -17.01 29.61
CA MET A 107 -33.43 -16.16 29.24
C MET A 107 -33.04 -14.96 28.35
N ALA A 108 -33.98 -14.63 27.47
CA ALA A 108 -33.92 -13.69 26.34
C ALA A 108 -33.92 -12.20 26.76
N PRO A 109 -33.67 -11.25 25.83
CA PRO A 109 -33.16 -9.92 26.16
C PRO A 109 -34.27 -8.92 26.47
N GLY A 110 -34.15 -8.21 27.59
CA GLY A 110 -35.03 -7.08 27.90
C GLY A 110 -34.63 -6.37 29.18
N THR A 111 -34.46 -5.05 29.07
CA THR A 111 -34.45 -4.04 30.15
C THR A 111 -33.16 -3.90 30.99
N LEU A 112 -32.21 -3.12 30.45
CA LEU A 112 -31.06 -2.55 31.18
C LEU A 112 -31.44 -1.39 32.13
N GLY A 113 -32.70 -0.97 32.17
CA GLY A 113 -33.16 0.22 32.90
C GLY A 113 -33.49 0.00 34.38
N SER A 114 -33.78 -1.23 34.81
CA SER A 114 -34.27 -1.51 36.18
C SER A 114 -33.16 -1.88 37.18
N ARG A 115 -31.94 -2.19 36.73
CA ARG A 115 -30.81 -2.55 37.61
C ARG A 115 -29.90 -1.39 38.02
N MET A 116 -29.96 -0.25 37.34
CA MET A 116 -29.19 0.95 37.71
C MET A 116 -29.80 1.72 38.90
N ALA A 117 -31.13 1.64 39.09
CA ALA A 117 -31.82 2.37 40.17
C ALA A 117 -31.61 1.78 41.57
N GLU A 118 -31.21 0.51 41.68
CA GLU A 118 -31.06 -0.19 42.96
C GLU A 118 -29.63 -0.11 43.53
N ILE A 119 -28.62 0.08 42.66
CA ILE A 119 -27.22 0.33 43.05
C ILE A 119 -27.05 1.77 43.57
N GLU A 120 -27.79 2.73 43.02
CA GLU A 120 -27.72 4.14 43.41
C GLU A 120 -28.43 4.43 44.76
N LYS A 121 -29.33 3.56 45.21
CA LYS A 121 -29.95 3.62 46.55
C LYS A 121 -29.04 3.03 47.64
N ARG A 122 -28.28 1.97 47.34
CA ARG A 122 -27.33 1.36 48.29
C ARG A 122 -26.03 2.17 48.48
N GLY A 123 -25.57 2.88 47.44
CA GLY A 123 -24.43 3.80 47.54
C GLY A 123 -24.70 5.04 48.41
N ARG A 124 -25.93 5.56 48.42
CA ARG A 124 -26.33 6.71 49.25
C ARG A 124 -26.48 6.38 50.74
N TYR A 125 -26.82 5.13 51.08
CA TYR A 125 -26.90 4.69 52.49
C TYR A 125 -25.53 4.47 53.14
N LEU A 126 -24.54 3.95 52.40
CA LEU A 126 -23.17 3.82 52.93
C LEU A 126 -22.49 5.19 53.14
N PHE A 127 -22.84 6.19 52.32
CA PHE A 127 -22.29 7.54 52.41
C PHE A 127 -22.78 8.33 53.64
N TRP A 128 -24.01 8.05 54.10
CA TRP A 128 -24.60 8.72 55.29
C TRP A 128 -24.33 8.00 56.62
N VAL A 129 -23.95 6.72 56.62
CA VAL A 129 -23.59 5.98 57.85
C VAL A 129 -22.15 6.28 58.30
N LEU A 130 -21.25 6.68 57.39
CA LEU A 130 -19.87 7.08 57.71
C LEU A 130 -19.71 8.55 58.14
N LEU A 131 -20.79 9.36 58.05
CA LEU A 131 -20.85 10.75 58.48
C LEU A 131 -21.80 10.95 59.69
N GLY A 132 -21.90 9.94 60.55
CA GLY A 132 -22.43 10.07 61.91
C GLY A 132 -21.48 10.89 62.79
N ILE A 133 -22.06 11.77 63.61
CA ILE A 133 -21.49 13.02 64.12
C ILE A 133 -20.32 12.94 65.15
N PRO A 134 -19.77 11.81 65.62
CA PRO A 134 -18.48 11.84 66.35
C PRO A 134 -17.22 11.78 65.45
N GLY A 135 -17.33 11.26 64.21
CA GLY A 135 -16.16 10.95 63.38
C GLY A 135 -15.48 12.16 62.74
N GLY A 136 -16.25 13.18 62.34
CA GLY A 136 -15.71 14.40 61.73
C GLY A 136 -14.91 15.25 62.72
N LEU A 137 -15.36 15.32 63.99
CA LEU A 137 -14.63 16.01 65.05
C LEU A 137 -13.36 15.27 65.43
N LEU A 138 -13.40 13.93 65.47
CA LEU A 138 -12.22 13.09 65.71
C LEU A 138 -11.18 13.24 64.59
N LEU A 139 -11.61 13.27 63.33
CA LEU A 139 -10.72 13.47 62.18
C LEU A 139 -10.06 14.85 62.19
N VAL A 140 -10.82 15.90 62.50
CA VAL A 140 -10.28 17.27 62.66
C VAL A 140 -9.32 17.34 63.84
N PHE A 141 -9.60 16.64 64.94
CA PHE A 141 -8.71 16.58 66.10
C PHE A 141 -7.41 15.83 65.77
N ILE A 142 -7.49 14.68 65.10
CA ILE A 142 -6.34 13.87 64.66
C ILE A 142 -5.49 14.65 63.64
N LEU A 143 -6.10 15.32 62.66
CA LEU A 143 -5.40 16.18 61.71
C LEU A 143 -4.71 17.37 62.40
N LYS A 144 -5.33 17.96 63.43
CA LYS A 144 -4.76 19.07 64.22
C LYS A 144 -3.64 18.60 65.15
N LEU A 145 -3.73 17.37 65.66
CA LEU A 145 -2.69 16.72 66.46
C LEU A 145 -1.49 16.34 65.58
N LEU A 146 -1.72 15.72 64.42
CA LEU A 146 -0.68 15.43 63.42
C LEU A 146 -0.02 16.72 62.90
N TYR A 147 -0.80 17.76 62.66
CA TYR A 147 -0.26 19.08 62.30
C TYR A 147 0.60 19.66 63.44
N ASN A 148 0.20 19.54 64.70
CA ASN A 148 0.96 20.07 65.84
C ASN A 148 2.21 19.25 66.18
N VAL A 149 2.20 17.94 65.97
CA VAL A 149 3.29 17.02 66.33
C VAL A 149 4.30 16.87 65.19
N PHE A 150 3.86 16.79 63.94
CA PHE A 150 4.75 16.51 62.80
C PHE A 150 5.01 17.75 61.93
N VAL A 151 4.00 18.60 61.70
CA VAL A 151 4.14 19.75 60.79
C VAL A 151 4.64 21.00 61.54
N ARG A 152 4.14 21.28 62.74
CA ARG A 152 4.45 22.49 63.52
C ARG A 152 5.91 22.58 64.01
N PRO A 153 6.60 21.50 64.42
CA PRO A 153 8.03 21.58 64.75
C PRO A 153 8.93 21.62 63.51
N VAL A 154 8.47 21.20 62.33
CA VAL A 154 9.20 21.33 61.04
C VAL A 154 8.96 22.71 60.39
N VAL A 155 7.77 23.28 60.55
CA VAL A 155 7.40 24.60 59.99
C VAL A 155 7.79 25.76 60.91
N ARG A 156 7.89 25.58 62.25
CA ARG A 156 8.36 26.64 63.17
C ARG A 156 9.80 27.13 62.92
N PRO A 157 10.80 26.30 62.56
CA PRO A 157 12.10 26.80 62.14
C PRO A 157 12.05 27.52 60.78
N ILE A 158 11.15 27.12 59.87
CA ILE A 158 11.03 27.72 58.52
C ILE A 158 10.23 29.05 58.55
N ARG A 159 9.30 29.22 59.50
CA ARG A 159 8.52 30.46 59.67
C ARG A 159 9.27 31.57 60.40
N ARG A 160 10.34 31.27 61.15
CA ARG A 160 11.18 32.29 61.80
C ARG A 160 12.08 33.08 60.84
N TYR A 161 12.15 32.71 59.56
CA TYR A 161 12.87 33.47 58.53
C TYR A 161 12.02 34.00 57.38
N ARG A 162 10.73 33.65 57.28
CA ARG A 162 9.84 34.09 56.19
C ARG A 162 8.69 35.00 56.60
N GLY A 163 8.63 35.43 57.86
CA GLY A 163 7.52 36.23 58.39
C GLY A 163 7.93 37.34 59.37
N ALA A 164 9.08 37.97 59.15
CA ALA A 164 9.45 39.19 59.85
C ALA A 164 10.02 40.20 58.85
N GLY A 165 9.30 41.31 58.69
CA GLY A 165 9.74 42.48 57.94
C GLY A 165 9.11 42.60 56.56
N ALA A 166 8.64 43.80 56.26
CA ALA A 166 8.30 44.30 54.95
C ALA A 166 9.35 43.92 53.88
N ARG A 167 9.08 44.19 52.60
CA ARG A 167 10.12 44.25 51.55
C ARG A 167 11.18 45.29 51.94
N ALA A 168 12.07 44.93 52.86
CA ALA A 168 13.37 45.52 52.96
C ALA A 168 14.08 45.07 51.70
N LEU A 169 14.37 46.02 50.82
CA LEU A 169 15.37 45.80 49.79
C LEU A 169 16.56 45.09 50.44
N PRO A 170 17.07 43.99 49.86
CA PRO A 170 18.21 43.28 50.43
C PRO A 170 19.27 44.31 50.81
N SER A 171 19.86 44.23 52.00
CA SER A 171 20.78 45.26 52.47
C SER A 171 22.22 44.77 52.43
N MET A 172 23.17 45.65 52.11
CA MET A 172 24.60 45.31 52.12
C MET A 172 25.07 44.77 53.49
N SER A 173 24.37 45.09 54.57
CA SER A 173 24.62 44.53 55.90
C SER A 173 24.27 43.03 55.99
N GLN A 174 23.19 42.59 55.33
CA GLN A 174 22.80 41.17 55.26
C GLN A 174 23.78 40.35 54.41
N VAL A 175 24.25 40.88 53.28
CA VAL A 175 25.31 40.26 52.47
C VAL A 175 26.60 40.08 53.29
N ARG A 176 27.00 41.11 54.07
CA ARG A 176 28.17 41.01 54.96
C ARG A 176 27.98 39.99 56.08
N LYS A 177 26.77 39.86 56.63
CA LYS A 177 26.41 38.84 57.64
C LYS A 177 26.50 37.41 57.06
N LEU A 178 25.99 37.20 55.85
CA LEU A 178 26.12 35.90 55.17
C LEU A 178 27.59 35.57 54.89
N ALA A 179 28.38 36.54 54.42
CA ALA A 179 29.82 36.35 54.18
C ALA A 179 30.65 36.13 55.46
N SER A 180 30.26 36.73 56.60
CA SER A 180 30.93 36.47 57.89
C SER A 180 30.55 35.10 58.45
N MET A 181 29.29 34.69 58.30
CA MET A 181 28.81 33.36 58.67
C MET A 181 29.50 32.28 57.83
N ALA A 182 29.64 32.49 56.52
CA ALA A 182 30.36 31.60 55.63
C ALA A 182 31.84 31.41 56.05
N ARG A 183 32.55 32.49 56.41
CA ARG A 183 33.93 32.42 56.96
C ARG A 183 34.01 31.67 58.29
N ARG A 184 32.96 31.74 59.12
CA ARG A 184 32.91 30.97 60.37
C ARG A 184 32.73 29.48 60.08
N TYR A 185 31.85 29.13 59.15
CA TYR A 185 31.61 27.74 58.77
C TYR A 185 32.80 27.12 58.04
N GLU A 186 33.54 27.91 57.25
CA GLU A 186 34.82 27.49 56.66
C GLU A 186 35.85 27.12 57.75
N ARG A 187 35.97 27.92 58.81
CA ARG A 187 36.84 27.62 59.96
C ARG A 187 36.39 26.42 60.80
N GLN A 188 35.11 26.04 60.70
CA GLN A 188 34.52 24.89 61.37
C GLN A 188 34.49 23.64 60.48
N GLU A 189 35.15 23.66 59.32
CA GLU A 189 35.17 22.58 58.33
C GLU A 189 33.78 22.17 57.79
N ARG A 190 32.78 23.04 57.96
CA ARG A 190 31.44 22.87 57.39
C ARG A 190 31.42 23.41 55.95
N ILE A 191 32.18 22.74 55.08
CA ILE A 191 32.54 23.22 53.74
C ILE A 191 31.29 23.45 52.87
N LEU A 192 30.33 22.52 52.86
CA LEU A 192 29.10 22.63 52.08
C LEU A 192 28.21 23.80 52.52
N ASP A 193 28.02 23.95 53.83
CA ASP A 193 27.21 25.03 54.38
C ASP A 193 27.85 26.40 54.09
N ALA A 194 29.19 26.48 54.18
CA ALA A 194 29.94 27.68 53.81
C ALA A 194 29.76 28.02 52.31
N ALA A 195 29.83 27.02 51.42
CA ALA A 195 29.63 27.21 49.98
C ALA A 195 28.23 27.76 49.64
N GLN A 196 27.18 27.18 50.25
CA GLN A 196 25.80 27.64 50.07
C GLN A 196 25.60 29.08 50.58
N LEU A 197 26.21 29.44 51.70
CA LEU A 197 26.14 30.81 52.24
C LEU A 197 26.86 31.82 51.33
N TYR A 198 27.96 31.43 50.68
CA TYR A 198 28.63 32.26 49.69
C TYR A 198 27.81 32.44 48.42
N GLU A 199 27.14 31.38 47.95
CA GLU A 199 26.20 31.46 46.82
C GLU A 199 24.98 32.34 47.15
N ALA A 200 24.37 32.17 48.32
CA ALA A 200 23.27 33.02 48.78
C ALA A 200 23.69 34.49 48.96
N ALA A 201 24.92 34.74 49.43
CA ALA A 201 25.47 36.09 49.51
C ALA A 201 25.65 36.71 48.11
N TYR A 202 26.03 35.90 47.12
CA TYR A 202 26.10 36.34 45.72
C TYR A 202 24.71 36.68 45.18
N GLU A 203 23.72 35.79 45.29
CA GLU A 203 22.36 36.03 44.78
C GLU A 203 21.72 37.28 45.41
N MET A 204 21.89 37.45 46.72
CA MET A 204 21.41 38.62 47.46
C MET A 204 22.12 39.91 47.04
N LYS A 205 23.41 39.83 46.69
CA LYS A 205 24.18 40.99 46.21
C LYS A 205 23.84 41.33 44.75
N SER A 206 23.62 40.32 43.92
CA SER A 206 23.19 40.46 42.53
C SER A 206 21.84 41.18 42.44
N THR A 207 20.86 40.75 43.24
CA THR A 207 19.53 41.39 43.34
C THR A 207 19.58 42.83 43.84
N LEU A 208 20.52 43.14 44.73
CA LEU A 208 20.81 44.48 45.25
C LEU A 208 21.35 45.46 44.20
N SER A 209 22.10 44.93 43.22
CA SER A 209 22.77 45.74 42.20
C SER A 209 21.85 46.21 41.06
N GLY A 210 20.58 45.79 41.06
CA GLY A 210 19.51 46.31 40.19
C GLY A 210 19.66 46.05 38.69
N ALA A 211 20.56 45.18 38.25
CA ALA A 211 20.79 44.90 36.82
C ALA A 211 20.12 43.58 36.37
N PRO A 212 19.63 43.49 35.12
CA PRO A 212 19.01 42.28 34.57
C PRO A 212 19.98 41.08 34.58
N ASN A 213 19.42 39.88 34.74
CA ASN A 213 20.10 38.61 35.01
C ASN A 213 21.07 38.10 33.90
N ASP A 214 21.27 38.85 32.82
CA ASP A 214 21.80 38.31 31.56
C ASP A 214 23.26 38.72 31.23
N VAL A 215 23.99 39.38 32.15
CA VAL A 215 25.38 39.80 31.91
C VAL A 215 26.38 38.94 32.71
N PRO A 216 27.24 38.14 32.05
CA PRO A 216 28.22 37.29 32.74
C PRO A 216 29.33 38.14 33.42
N GLY A 217 29.43 38.02 34.75
CA GLY A 217 30.62 38.38 35.51
C GLY A 217 30.93 39.87 35.70
N LYS A 218 30.34 40.52 36.71
CA LYS A 218 30.84 41.79 37.26
C LYS A 218 32.02 41.54 38.22
N ALA A 219 33.16 42.21 38.00
CA ALA A 219 34.41 42.06 38.74
C ALA A 219 34.31 42.17 40.29
N ARG A 220 33.28 42.82 40.84
CA ARG A 220 33.09 43.00 42.29
C ARG A 220 32.30 41.89 42.99
N GLU A 221 31.70 40.97 42.25
CA GLU A 221 30.83 39.89 42.77
C GLU A 221 31.38 38.49 42.49
N ARG A 222 32.27 38.40 41.50
CA ARG A 222 33.09 37.22 41.20
C ARG A 222 33.74 36.55 42.42
N PRO A 223 34.29 37.26 43.42
CA PRO A 223 34.95 36.61 44.55
C PRO A 223 34.04 35.71 45.39
N PHE A 224 32.73 36.01 45.48
CA PHE A 224 31.79 35.16 46.20
C PHE A 224 31.50 33.85 45.45
N LEU A 225 31.32 33.93 44.12
CA LEU A 225 31.13 32.75 43.28
C LEU A 225 32.41 31.93 43.15
N GLU A 226 33.57 32.56 42.98
CA GLU A 226 34.86 31.86 42.93
C GLU A 226 35.12 31.09 44.22
N LYS A 227 34.84 31.72 45.37
CA LYS A 227 34.98 31.07 46.67
C LYS A 227 33.95 29.97 46.89
N ALA A 228 32.70 30.16 46.47
CA ALA A 228 31.69 29.09 46.49
C ALA A 228 32.12 27.89 45.62
N ALA A 229 32.61 28.14 44.40
CA ALA A 229 33.09 27.11 43.49
C ALA A 229 34.25 26.30 44.08
N GLN A 230 35.24 26.97 44.68
CA GLN A 230 36.37 26.31 45.36
C GLN A 230 35.91 25.44 46.54
N LEU A 231 34.93 25.90 47.31
CA LEU A 231 34.41 25.13 48.44
C LEU A 231 33.56 23.94 47.97
N TYR A 232 32.74 24.10 46.93
CA TYR A 232 32.02 22.97 46.33
C TYR A 232 32.97 21.94 45.72
N GLU A 233 34.05 22.38 45.08
CA GLU A 233 35.11 21.51 44.58
C GLU A 233 35.80 20.73 45.72
N LYS A 234 36.18 21.42 46.82
CA LYS A 234 36.74 20.77 48.02
C LYS A 234 35.78 19.75 48.64
N ALA A 235 34.48 20.01 48.60
CA ALA A 235 33.45 19.12 49.08
C ALA A 235 33.09 17.98 48.10
N ARG A 236 33.77 17.88 46.94
CA ARG A 236 33.47 16.94 45.84
C ARG A 236 32.06 17.08 45.25
N GLU A 237 31.42 18.24 45.41
CA GLU A 237 30.18 18.59 44.73
C GLU A 237 30.49 19.17 43.35
N TYR A 238 31.13 18.36 42.49
CA TYR A 238 31.68 18.81 41.21
C TYR A 238 30.63 19.37 40.27
N LYS A 239 29.42 18.81 40.25
CA LYS A 239 28.29 19.33 39.45
C LYS A 239 27.95 20.79 39.80
N LYS A 240 27.80 21.10 41.09
CA LYS A 240 27.47 22.47 41.55
C LYS A 240 28.63 23.42 41.31
N ALA A 241 29.86 22.96 41.55
CA ALA A 241 31.06 23.74 41.23
C ALA A 241 31.10 24.08 39.72
N ALA A 242 30.81 23.13 38.84
CA ALA A 242 30.78 23.33 37.39
C ALA A 242 29.68 24.31 36.95
N GLU A 243 28.48 24.22 37.51
CA GLU A 243 27.37 25.16 37.26
C GLU A 243 27.76 26.60 37.64
N ILE A 244 28.52 26.78 38.72
CA ILE A 244 29.05 28.10 39.09
C ILE A 244 30.15 28.56 38.11
N GLN A 245 31.01 27.65 37.64
CA GLN A 245 32.00 28.01 36.60
C GLN A 245 31.37 28.43 35.27
N VAL A 246 30.18 27.91 34.93
CA VAL A 246 29.36 28.42 33.81
C VAL A 246 28.95 29.87 34.06
N LYS A 247 28.44 30.20 35.26
CA LYS A 247 28.08 31.59 35.65
C LYS A 247 29.29 32.53 35.63
N LEU A 248 30.48 32.03 35.97
CA LEU A 248 31.74 32.77 35.94
C LEU A 248 32.32 32.95 34.53
N GLY A 249 31.83 32.21 33.53
CA GLY A 249 32.33 32.25 32.17
C GLY A 249 33.73 31.63 32.01
N VAL A 250 34.07 30.63 32.84
CA VAL A 250 35.37 29.94 32.82
C VAL A 250 35.19 28.52 32.24
N PRO A 251 35.18 28.37 30.91
CA PRO A 251 34.83 27.10 30.27
C PRO A 251 35.84 25.97 30.54
N GLY A 252 37.13 26.30 30.74
CA GLY A 252 38.17 25.30 31.03
C GLY A 252 37.91 24.52 32.32
N LYS A 253 37.76 25.25 33.44
CA LYS A 253 37.45 24.65 34.76
C LYS A 253 36.09 23.98 34.78
N MET A 254 35.09 24.54 34.09
CA MET A 254 33.77 23.92 33.95
C MET A 254 33.87 22.51 33.34
N ARG A 255 34.61 22.36 32.24
CA ARG A 255 34.78 21.05 31.58
C ARG A 255 35.49 20.07 32.50
N GLU A 256 36.58 20.50 33.16
CA GLU A 256 37.32 19.69 34.11
C GLU A 256 36.44 19.15 35.24
N LEU A 257 35.63 20.02 35.85
CA LEU A 257 34.71 19.63 36.93
C LEU A 257 33.62 18.66 36.45
N PHE A 258 33.06 18.87 35.24
CA PHE A 258 32.14 17.89 34.67
C PHE A 258 32.81 16.55 34.32
N LEU A 259 34.08 16.53 33.90
CA LEU A 259 34.84 15.29 33.71
C LEU A 259 34.99 14.53 35.03
N LEU A 260 35.34 15.22 36.12
CA LEU A 260 35.46 14.60 37.44
C LEU A 260 34.12 14.02 37.91
N GLN A 261 33.04 14.79 37.77
CA GLN A 261 31.70 14.30 38.10
C GLN A 261 31.30 13.09 37.25
N GLY A 262 31.65 13.09 35.96
CA GLY A 262 31.43 11.98 35.04
C GLY A 262 32.12 10.70 35.51
N LYS A 263 33.40 10.80 35.90
CA LYS A 263 34.18 9.68 36.45
C LYS A 263 33.59 9.12 37.73
N GLU A 264 33.07 9.97 38.62
CA GLU A 264 32.37 9.50 39.83
C GLU A 264 31.11 8.70 39.46
N TYR A 265 30.27 9.22 38.56
CA TYR A 265 29.09 8.48 38.11
C TYR A 265 29.43 7.19 37.39
N GLU A 266 30.51 7.18 36.61
CA GLU A 266 31.03 5.96 35.96
C GLU A 266 31.45 4.92 36.99
N SER A 267 32.21 5.30 38.03
CA SER A 267 32.59 4.39 39.13
C SER A 267 31.39 3.80 39.88
N GLN A 268 30.29 4.55 39.95
CA GLN A 268 29.02 4.14 40.55
C GLN A 268 28.11 3.37 39.58
N ARG A 269 28.58 3.07 38.36
CA ARG A 269 27.81 2.44 37.27
C ARG A 269 26.54 3.20 36.86
N LYS A 270 26.51 4.52 37.10
CA LYS A 270 25.42 5.42 36.70
C LYS A 270 25.68 5.96 35.29
N PHE A 271 25.72 5.06 34.31
CA PHE A 271 26.24 5.34 32.97
C PHE A 271 25.54 6.51 32.24
N LEU A 272 24.20 6.61 32.29
CA LEU A 272 23.49 7.70 31.61
C LEU A 272 23.77 9.08 32.22
N LEU A 273 23.92 9.14 33.55
CA LEU A 273 24.30 10.38 34.24
C LEU A 273 25.75 10.74 33.94
N ALA A 274 26.65 9.76 33.93
CA ALA A 274 28.04 9.96 33.50
C ALA A 274 28.10 10.51 32.07
N ALA A 275 27.29 9.97 31.15
CA ALA A 275 27.23 10.42 29.77
C ALA A 275 26.80 11.89 29.61
N ASP A 276 25.79 12.35 30.38
CA ASP A 276 25.38 13.76 30.39
C ASP A 276 26.50 14.68 30.90
N MET A 277 27.23 14.26 31.94
CA MET A 277 28.37 15.03 32.45
C MET A 277 29.50 15.09 31.42
N TYR A 278 29.86 13.97 30.79
CA TYR A 278 30.87 13.94 29.72
C TYR A 278 30.45 14.78 28.50
N ALA A 279 29.17 14.76 28.13
CA ALA A 279 28.66 15.60 27.04
C ALA A 279 28.77 17.10 27.37
N LYS A 280 28.48 17.51 28.62
CA LYS A 280 28.69 18.89 29.10
C LYS A 280 30.15 19.29 29.15
N ALA A 281 31.04 18.34 29.45
CA ALA A 281 32.48 18.52 29.36
C ALA A 281 33.01 18.61 27.92
N HIS A 282 32.16 18.41 26.90
CA HIS A 282 32.53 18.24 25.49
C HIS A 282 33.41 17.01 25.18
N ASP A 283 33.46 16.03 26.08
CA ASP A 283 34.06 14.73 25.82
C ASP A 283 33.00 13.79 25.23
N PHE A 284 32.79 13.92 23.92
CA PHE A 284 31.78 13.14 23.21
C PHE A 284 32.17 11.67 23.04
N VAL A 285 33.45 11.32 23.15
CA VAL A 285 33.92 9.92 23.07
C VAL A 285 33.52 9.19 24.34
N ALA A 286 33.84 9.76 25.51
CA ALA A 286 33.42 9.19 26.79
C ALA A 286 31.89 9.18 26.91
N ALA A 287 31.22 10.25 26.48
CA ALA A 287 29.75 10.30 26.47
C ALA A 287 29.13 9.19 25.60
N ALA A 288 29.71 8.88 24.44
CA ALA A 288 29.24 7.81 23.57
C ALA A 288 29.41 6.43 24.23
N ALA A 289 30.60 6.15 24.78
CA ALA A 289 30.90 4.90 25.46
C ALA A 289 29.97 4.66 26.68
N MET A 290 29.71 5.71 27.46
CA MET A 290 28.78 5.62 28.59
C MET A 290 27.33 5.42 28.16
N ASN A 291 26.87 6.05 27.06
CA ASN A 291 25.54 5.77 26.52
C ASN A 291 25.42 4.32 26.07
N GLU A 292 26.47 3.77 25.44
CA GLU A 292 26.50 2.38 24.98
C GLU A 292 26.47 1.41 26.17
N ALA A 293 27.28 1.65 27.20
CA ALA A 293 27.28 0.87 28.45
C ALA A 293 25.93 0.96 29.20
N GLY A 294 25.25 2.11 29.12
CA GLY A 294 23.92 2.34 29.68
C GLY A 294 22.76 1.80 28.84
N GLY A 295 23.01 1.17 27.69
CA GLY A 295 21.98 0.63 26.80
C GLY A 295 21.25 1.67 25.94
N HIS A 296 21.66 2.95 25.98
CA HIS A 296 21.04 4.04 25.22
C HIS A 296 21.67 4.18 23.83
N ILE A 297 21.37 3.20 22.97
CA ILE A 297 22.07 2.95 21.69
C ILE A 297 21.98 4.13 20.71
N HIS A 298 20.80 4.73 20.55
CA HIS A 298 20.62 5.84 19.60
C HIS A 298 21.36 7.12 20.04
N GLY A 299 21.47 7.35 21.36
CA GLY A 299 22.27 8.43 21.92
C GLY A 299 23.77 8.21 21.72
N ALA A 300 24.25 6.99 21.97
CA ALA A 300 25.64 6.61 21.67
C ALA A 300 25.96 6.85 20.18
N ALA A 301 25.09 6.39 19.28
CA ALA A 301 25.24 6.59 17.84
C ALA A 301 25.33 8.07 17.45
N ALA A 302 24.51 8.95 18.05
CA ALA A 302 24.53 10.39 17.78
C ALA A 302 25.85 11.05 18.22
N TYR A 303 26.43 10.63 19.34
CA TYR A 303 27.73 11.14 19.77
C TYR A 303 28.87 10.62 18.90
N TYR A 304 28.88 9.33 18.53
CA TYR A 304 29.88 8.80 17.59
C TYR A 304 29.78 9.49 16.20
N GLU A 305 28.57 9.81 15.74
CA GLU A 305 28.36 10.58 14.52
C GLU A 305 29.01 11.97 14.63
N ARG A 306 28.82 12.66 15.76
CA ARG A 306 29.40 13.99 16.03
C ARG A 306 30.93 13.99 16.10
N VAL A 307 31.52 12.92 16.63
CA VAL A 307 32.98 12.73 16.71
C VAL A 307 33.59 12.39 15.34
N GLY A 308 32.77 11.99 14.37
CA GLY A 308 33.23 11.55 13.05
C GLY A 308 33.52 10.04 12.95
N GLU A 309 33.20 9.27 14.00
CA GLU A 309 33.25 7.81 14.05
C GLU A 309 32.06 7.19 13.30
N LYS A 310 31.95 7.54 12.01
CA LYS A 310 30.78 7.27 11.13
C LYS A 310 30.43 5.79 11.06
N LEU A 311 31.44 4.91 11.01
CA LEU A 311 31.20 3.46 10.91
C LEU A 311 30.61 2.86 12.19
N LYS A 312 31.07 3.31 13.37
CA LYS A 312 30.51 2.88 14.66
C LYS A 312 29.09 3.40 14.82
N ALA A 313 28.86 4.68 14.49
CA ALA A 313 27.53 5.28 14.48
C ALA A 313 26.56 4.52 13.56
N ALA A 314 26.98 4.17 12.33
CA ALA A 314 26.17 3.40 11.39
C ALA A 314 25.73 2.05 11.95
N LYS A 315 26.66 1.30 12.56
CA LYS A 315 26.39 -0.01 13.19
C LYS A 315 25.43 0.11 14.37
N LEU A 316 25.58 1.14 15.21
CA LEU A 316 24.69 1.36 16.35
C LEU A 316 23.29 1.78 15.91
N TYR A 317 23.17 2.65 14.91
CA TYR A 317 21.86 2.94 14.31
C TYR A 317 21.22 1.70 13.68
N GLU A 318 22.01 0.83 13.03
CA GLU A 318 21.52 -0.44 12.49
C GLU A 318 20.98 -1.36 13.57
N LYS A 319 21.76 -1.51 14.66
CA LYS A 319 21.36 -2.30 15.83
C LYS A 319 20.06 -1.74 16.44
N PHE A 320 19.98 -0.43 16.59
CA PHE A 320 18.84 0.26 17.18
C PHE A 320 17.55 0.03 16.37
N TYR A 321 17.55 0.34 15.07
CA TYR A 321 16.32 0.21 14.28
C TYR A 321 15.86 -1.25 14.17
N LYS A 322 16.79 -2.23 14.19
CA LYS A 322 16.45 -3.66 14.19
C LYS A 322 15.78 -4.11 15.49
N GLN A 323 16.24 -3.59 16.63
CA GLN A 323 15.60 -3.86 17.93
C GLN A 323 14.20 -3.24 17.97
N GLU A 324 14.08 -1.96 17.63
CA GLU A 324 12.79 -1.27 17.58
C GLU A 324 11.80 -1.94 16.60
N LYS A 325 12.30 -2.44 15.46
CA LYS A 325 11.52 -3.22 14.51
C LYS A 325 10.98 -4.51 15.16
N LEU A 326 11.79 -5.23 15.94
CA LEU A 326 11.30 -6.45 16.62
C LEU A 326 10.25 -6.12 17.70
N ASP A 327 10.47 -5.06 18.46
CA ASP A 327 9.61 -4.69 19.59
C ASP A 327 8.22 -4.19 19.16
N HIS A 328 8.11 -3.62 17.95
CA HIS A 328 6.86 -3.09 17.41
C HIS A 328 6.15 -4.01 16.39
N PHE A 329 6.72 -5.17 16.04
CA PHE A 329 6.14 -6.11 15.08
C PHE A 329 5.17 -7.11 15.77
N GLY A 330 3.91 -6.70 15.97
CA GLY A 330 2.89 -7.59 16.57
C GLY A 330 1.41 -7.25 16.31
N SER A 331 1.07 -6.00 15.99
CA SER A 331 -0.30 -5.59 15.64
C SER A 331 -0.23 -4.34 14.78
N GLU A 332 -1.10 -4.21 13.77
CA GLU A 332 -1.32 -3.05 12.88
C GLU A 332 -0.24 -1.96 12.85
N TYR A 333 0.37 -1.78 11.68
CA TYR A 333 1.44 -0.82 11.41
C TYR A 333 1.06 0.60 11.87
N ASP A 334 1.46 0.99 13.08
CA ASP A 334 1.39 2.40 13.47
C ASP A 334 2.38 3.16 12.59
N GLN A 335 1.83 4.02 11.71
CA GLN A 335 2.60 4.86 10.81
C GLN A 335 3.68 5.67 11.56
N LYS A 336 3.45 6.03 12.83
CA LYS A 336 4.43 6.72 13.67
C LYS A 336 5.62 5.83 14.01
N ALA A 337 5.37 4.59 14.43
CA ALA A 337 6.43 3.62 14.74
C ALA A 337 7.26 3.31 13.48
N TYR A 338 6.60 3.13 12.33
CA TYR A 338 7.31 2.95 11.07
C TYR A 338 8.21 4.13 10.71
N ASN A 339 7.68 5.35 10.75
CA ASN A 339 8.44 6.56 10.45
C ASN A 339 9.64 6.72 11.41
N TYR A 340 9.46 6.32 12.67
CA TYR A 340 10.52 6.32 13.68
C TYR A 340 11.64 5.33 13.33
N VAL A 341 11.31 4.06 13.03
CA VAL A 341 12.29 3.04 12.62
C VAL A 341 12.98 3.45 11.31
N ARG A 342 12.20 3.88 10.31
CA ARG A 342 12.70 4.33 9.00
C ARG A 342 13.70 5.47 9.14
N LYS A 343 13.45 6.45 10.02
CA LYS A 343 14.38 7.57 10.26
C LYS A 343 15.80 7.08 10.60
N TYR A 344 15.93 6.12 11.51
CA TYR A 344 17.25 5.62 11.94
C TYR A 344 17.86 4.64 10.95
N ALA A 345 17.05 3.83 10.26
CA ALA A 345 17.53 2.99 9.17
C ALA A 345 18.15 3.82 8.04
N LEU A 346 17.48 4.90 7.61
CA LEU A 346 18.00 5.79 6.57
C LEU A 346 19.26 6.55 7.03
N LYS A 347 19.35 6.94 8.31
CA LYS A 347 20.60 7.50 8.87
C LYS A 347 21.74 6.48 8.80
N SER A 348 21.50 5.25 9.23
CA SER A 348 22.49 4.16 9.16
C SER A 348 22.96 3.93 7.71
N ALA A 349 22.03 3.84 6.76
CA ALA A 349 22.35 3.67 5.34
C ALA A 349 23.24 4.80 4.81
N ARG A 350 22.87 6.06 5.06
CA ARG A 350 23.67 7.24 4.63
C ARG A 350 25.08 7.21 5.22
N LEU A 351 25.23 6.86 6.49
CA LEU A 351 26.56 6.73 7.10
C LEU A 351 27.37 5.59 6.48
N TYR A 352 26.75 4.43 6.22
CA TYR A 352 27.42 3.34 5.50
C TYR A 352 27.86 3.75 4.09
N ALA A 353 27.04 4.52 3.37
CA ALA A 353 27.42 5.09 2.07
C ALA A 353 28.67 5.97 2.17
N THR A 354 28.74 6.87 3.16
CA THR A 354 29.93 7.72 3.38
C THR A 354 31.18 6.94 3.79
N CYS A 355 31.01 5.74 4.36
CA CYS A 355 32.11 4.85 4.74
C CYS A 355 32.53 3.90 3.61
N GLY A 356 32.01 4.04 2.39
CA GLY A 356 32.29 3.14 1.27
C GLY A 356 31.63 1.76 1.40
N LYS A 357 30.79 1.51 2.41
CA LYS A 357 30.03 0.27 2.57
C LYS A 357 28.74 0.32 1.74
N LEU A 358 28.93 0.39 0.43
CA LEU A 358 27.89 0.69 -0.54
C LEU A 358 26.82 -0.42 -0.62
N ARG A 359 27.20 -1.71 -0.63
CA ARG A 359 26.24 -2.82 -0.67
C ARG A 359 25.35 -2.88 0.58
N THR A 360 25.91 -2.67 1.77
CA THR A 360 25.11 -2.65 3.01
C THR A 360 24.18 -1.45 3.05
N SER A 361 24.66 -0.29 2.59
CA SER A 361 23.81 0.89 2.43
C SER A 361 22.64 0.62 1.47
N ALA A 362 22.92 0.01 0.32
CA ALA A 362 21.89 -0.31 -0.67
C ALA A 362 20.82 -1.25 -0.11
N ARG A 363 21.23 -2.30 0.61
CA ARG A 363 20.31 -3.23 1.26
C ARG A 363 19.36 -2.54 2.24
N ILE A 364 19.88 -1.64 3.08
CA ILE A 364 19.06 -0.90 4.05
C ILE A 364 18.11 0.07 3.33
N PHE A 365 18.58 0.77 2.28
CA PHE A 365 17.68 1.61 1.47
C PHE A 365 16.56 0.79 0.82
N ALA A 366 16.87 -0.36 0.22
CA ALA A 366 15.90 -1.24 -0.41
C ALA A 366 14.88 -1.83 0.59
N GLU A 367 15.30 -2.12 1.83
CA GLU A 367 14.41 -2.59 2.90
C GLU A 367 13.29 -1.59 3.22
N PHE A 368 13.56 -0.29 3.07
CA PHE A 368 12.60 0.80 3.35
C PHE A 368 12.06 1.44 2.07
N SER A 369 12.05 0.70 0.97
CA SER A 369 11.52 1.12 -0.35
C SER A 369 12.19 2.35 -0.96
N GLU A 370 13.40 2.71 -0.53
CA GLU A 370 14.20 3.78 -1.13
C GLU A 370 14.99 3.23 -2.33
N PHE A 371 14.27 2.79 -3.37
CA PHE A 371 14.86 2.06 -4.51
C PHE A 371 15.86 2.91 -5.30
N VAL A 372 15.59 4.20 -5.50
CA VAL A 372 16.53 5.12 -6.20
C VAL A 372 17.84 5.25 -5.44
N ALA A 373 17.78 5.46 -4.11
CA ALA A 373 18.98 5.56 -3.28
C ALA A 373 19.75 4.24 -3.25
N ALA A 374 19.04 3.11 -3.17
CA ALA A 374 19.64 1.79 -3.23
C ALA A 374 20.33 1.52 -4.57
N GLY A 375 19.68 1.82 -5.69
CA GLY A 375 20.25 1.71 -7.03
C GLY A 375 21.50 2.57 -7.21
N LYS A 376 21.49 3.84 -6.77
CA LYS A 376 22.69 4.71 -6.79
C LYS A 376 23.85 4.12 -6.01
N MET A 377 23.59 3.48 -4.86
CA MET A 377 24.64 2.82 -4.09
C MET A 377 25.18 1.57 -4.79
N LEU A 378 24.33 0.78 -5.45
CA LEU A 378 24.73 -0.41 -6.19
C LEU A 378 25.54 -0.08 -7.45
N LEU A 379 25.15 0.97 -8.18
CA LEU A 379 25.91 1.52 -9.31
C LEU A 379 27.33 1.91 -8.87
N LYS A 380 27.45 2.68 -7.77
CA LYS A 380 28.75 3.05 -7.20
C LYS A 380 29.57 1.83 -6.73
N ALA A 381 28.90 0.74 -6.34
CA ALA A 381 29.54 -0.52 -5.94
C ALA A 381 29.92 -1.42 -7.13
N GLY A 382 29.65 -1.02 -8.37
CA GLY A 382 29.87 -1.84 -9.57
C GLY A 382 28.95 -3.07 -9.63
N ARG A 383 27.81 -3.06 -8.93
CA ARG A 383 26.82 -4.16 -8.92
C ARG A 383 25.63 -3.83 -9.80
N PHE A 384 25.89 -3.74 -11.10
CA PHE A 384 24.91 -3.27 -12.09
C PHE A 384 23.66 -4.16 -12.16
N ILE A 385 23.81 -5.49 -12.18
CA ILE A 385 22.66 -6.43 -12.22
C ILE A 385 21.75 -6.28 -10.99
N GLU A 386 22.32 -6.11 -9.79
CA GLU A 386 21.53 -5.83 -8.59
C GLU A 386 20.87 -4.44 -8.67
N ALA A 387 21.57 -3.46 -9.24
CA ALA A 387 21.02 -2.12 -9.44
C ALA A 387 19.79 -2.18 -10.36
N VAL A 388 19.85 -2.90 -11.48
CA VAL A 388 18.71 -3.13 -12.39
C VAL A 388 17.53 -3.73 -11.63
N ASN A 389 17.73 -4.82 -10.89
CA ASN A 389 16.65 -5.46 -10.11
C ASN A 389 15.97 -4.52 -9.11
N VAL A 390 16.76 -3.67 -8.44
CA VAL A 390 16.23 -2.71 -7.47
C VAL A 390 15.52 -1.55 -8.18
N LEU A 391 16.09 -1.04 -9.27
CA LEU A 391 15.55 0.10 -10.04
C LEU A 391 14.32 -0.25 -10.87
N MET A 392 14.12 -1.54 -11.18
CA MET A 392 12.85 -2.05 -11.71
C MET A 392 11.67 -1.75 -10.79
N ARG A 393 11.91 -1.50 -9.50
CA ARG A 393 10.89 -1.11 -8.52
C ARG A 393 10.78 0.40 -8.29
N SER A 394 11.62 1.21 -8.96
CA SER A 394 11.55 2.68 -8.94
C SER A 394 11.03 3.25 -10.25
N ASP A 395 10.52 4.47 -10.21
CA ASP A 395 10.08 5.21 -11.41
C ASP A 395 11.22 5.97 -12.11
N ASP A 396 12.44 5.90 -11.57
CA ASP A 396 13.63 6.55 -12.14
C ASP A 396 14.17 5.73 -13.31
N LEU A 397 13.66 6.03 -14.51
CA LEU A 397 14.01 5.35 -15.76
C LEU A 397 15.44 5.67 -16.23
N ASP A 398 15.93 6.88 -15.98
CA ASP A 398 17.28 7.30 -16.37
C ASP A 398 18.33 6.47 -15.64
N LEU A 399 18.14 6.28 -14.33
CA LEU A 399 19.04 5.48 -13.53
C LEU A 399 18.97 3.99 -13.87
N LEU A 400 17.77 3.50 -14.24
CA LEU A 400 17.59 2.13 -14.75
C LEU A 400 18.36 1.93 -16.06
N ARG A 401 18.28 2.89 -16.99
CA ARG A 401 19.06 2.89 -18.23
C ARG A 401 20.55 2.87 -17.94
N GLU A 402 21.04 3.75 -17.08
CA GLU A 402 22.45 3.79 -16.68
C GLU A 402 22.92 2.43 -16.10
N ALA A 403 22.06 1.77 -15.31
CA ALA A 403 22.36 0.46 -14.76
C ALA A 403 22.41 -0.65 -15.81
N LEU A 404 21.57 -0.59 -16.84
CA LEU A 404 21.62 -1.52 -17.97
C LEU A 404 22.85 -1.28 -18.84
N ASP A 405 23.15 -0.03 -19.20
CA ASP A 405 24.28 0.31 -20.08
C ASP A 405 25.63 -0.10 -19.48
N LYS A 406 25.74 -0.04 -18.14
CA LYS A 406 26.93 -0.48 -17.41
C LYS A 406 26.92 -1.98 -17.10
N ALA A 407 25.77 -2.62 -17.16
CA ALA A 407 25.67 -4.05 -16.96
C ALA A 407 26.11 -4.77 -18.24
N ASP A 408 26.90 -5.83 -18.07
CA ASP A 408 27.23 -6.72 -19.16
C ASP A 408 25.98 -7.52 -19.56
N ALA A 409 25.40 -7.18 -20.72
CA ALA A 409 24.13 -7.72 -21.20
C ALA A 409 24.12 -9.24 -21.28
N GLU A 410 25.25 -9.88 -21.59
CA GLU A 410 25.38 -11.35 -21.67
C GLU A 410 25.23 -12.03 -20.29
N ARG A 411 25.44 -11.28 -19.21
CA ARG A 411 25.36 -11.79 -17.84
C ARG A 411 24.03 -11.49 -17.18
N ILE A 412 23.19 -10.66 -17.80
CA ILE A 412 21.84 -10.37 -17.32
C ILE A 412 20.92 -11.50 -17.76
N ASP A 413 20.05 -11.95 -16.87
CA ASP A 413 18.95 -12.84 -17.24
C ASP A 413 18.12 -12.18 -18.37
N PRO A 414 17.95 -12.82 -19.54
CA PRO A 414 17.16 -12.29 -20.64
C PRO A 414 15.76 -11.82 -20.23
N GLU A 415 15.14 -12.46 -19.24
CA GLU A 415 13.83 -12.03 -18.72
C GLU A 415 13.89 -10.67 -18.03
N LEU A 416 14.91 -10.48 -17.20
CA LEU A 416 15.12 -9.24 -16.48
C LEU A 416 15.46 -8.11 -17.45
N LEU A 417 16.29 -8.41 -18.45
CA LEU A 417 16.65 -7.46 -19.50
C LEU A 417 15.42 -7.02 -20.30
N ALA A 418 14.60 -7.98 -20.75
CA ALA A 418 13.38 -7.70 -21.50
C ALA A 418 12.39 -6.86 -20.70
N ARG A 419 12.12 -7.24 -19.44
CA ARG A 419 11.24 -6.45 -18.55
C ARG A 419 11.77 -5.04 -18.31
N ALA A 420 13.08 -4.88 -18.19
CA ALA A 420 13.68 -3.56 -18.02
C ALA A 420 13.55 -2.71 -19.28
N MET A 421 13.75 -3.28 -20.46
CA MET A 421 13.53 -2.61 -21.75
C MET A 421 12.06 -2.26 -21.97
N GLU A 422 11.11 -3.15 -21.64
CA GLU A 422 9.67 -2.84 -21.67
C GLU A 422 9.35 -1.64 -20.76
N LYS A 423 9.92 -1.61 -19.55
CA LYS A 423 9.73 -0.48 -18.62
C LYS A 423 10.32 0.82 -19.14
N LEU A 424 11.40 0.76 -19.92
CA LEU A 424 12.01 1.90 -20.59
C LEU A 424 11.23 2.35 -21.84
N GLY A 425 10.15 1.66 -22.20
CA GLY A 425 9.35 1.99 -23.38
C GLY A 425 9.93 1.45 -24.69
N GLU A 426 10.81 0.45 -24.63
CA GLU A 426 11.47 -0.17 -25.78
C GLU A 426 11.05 -1.65 -25.97
N PRO A 427 9.76 -1.91 -26.27
CA PRO A 427 9.26 -3.27 -26.40
C PRO A 427 9.88 -4.05 -27.57
N ASP A 428 10.23 -3.36 -28.67
CA ASP A 428 10.85 -4.00 -29.83
C ASP A 428 12.26 -4.52 -29.49
N ALA A 429 13.02 -3.78 -28.67
CA ALA A 429 14.31 -4.21 -28.17
C ALA A 429 14.15 -5.37 -27.18
N ALA A 430 13.17 -5.28 -26.27
CA ALA A 430 12.86 -6.34 -25.32
C ALA A 430 12.55 -7.68 -26.01
N ALA A 431 11.68 -7.66 -27.03
CA ALA A 431 11.32 -8.84 -27.80
C ALA A 431 12.52 -9.39 -28.61
N SER A 432 13.35 -8.51 -29.18
CA SER A 432 14.56 -8.93 -29.90
C SER A 432 15.57 -9.63 -28.99
N MET A 433 15.73 -9.14 -27.75
CA MET A 433 16.59 -9.81 -26.75
C MET A 433 16.06 -11.21 -26.40
N LEU A 434 14.76 -11.35 -26.18
CA LEU A 434 14.15 -12.67 -25.91
C LEU A 434 14.30 -13.63 -27.10
N LEU A 435 14.19 -13.14 -28.34
CA LEU A 435 14.45 -13.95 -29.54
C LEU A 435 15.89 -14.44 -29.58
N SER A 436 16.87 -13.57 -29.32
CA SER A 436 18.29 -13.95 -29.27
C SER A 436 18.59 -14.98 -28.19
N ALA A 437 17.82 -14.97 -27.10
CA ALA A 437 17.88 -15.94 -26.01
C ALA A 437 17.09 -17.24 -26.28
N GLY A 438 16.47 -17.40 -27.46
CA GLY A 438 15.68 -18.58 -27.81
C GLY A 438 14.28 -18.63 -27.18
N ARG A 439 13.83 -17.57 -26.49
CA ARG A 439 12.51 -17.46 -25.86
C ARG A 439 11.50 -16.84 -26.82
N SER A 440 11.24 -17.51 -27.93
CA SER A 440 10.42 -17.02 -29.05
C SER A 440 8.96 -16.76 -28.68
N VAL A 441 8.33 -17.62 -27.87
CA VAL A 441 6.92 -17.44 -27.42
C VAL A 441 6.76 -16.12 -26.65
N GLU A 442 7.68 -15.84 -25.73
CA GLU A 442 7.58 -14.64 -24.89
C GLU A 442 7.86 -13.37 -25.69
N ALA A 443 8.81 -13.42 -26.63
CA ALA A 443 9.03 -12.34 -27.58
C ALA A 443 7.78 -12.05 -28.42
N ALA A 444 7.10 -13.11 -28.91
CA ALA A 444 5.86 -12.98 -29.66
C ALA A 444 4.75 -12.34 -28.81
N ALA A 445 4.64 -12.71 -27.53
CA ALA A 445 3.68 -12.11 -26.61
C ALA A 445 3.95 -10.61 -26.36
N ILE A 446 5.21 -10.16 -26.33
CA ILE A 446 5.53 -8.73 -26.26
C ILE A 446 5.07 -8.02 -27.53
N TYR A 447 5.39 -8.56 -28.71
CA TYR A 447 4.95 -7.98 -29.99
C TYR A 447 3.43 -7.94 -30.14
N GLU A 448 2.72 -8.94 -29.62
CA GLU A 448 1.26 -8.94 -29.60
C GLU A 448 0.71 -7.80 -28.74
N LYS A 449 1.22 -7.65 -27.51
CA LYS A 449 0.80 -6.58 -26.59
C LYS A 449 1.07 -5.19 -27.15
N THR A 450 2.14 -5.03 -27.92
CA THR A 450 2.54 -3.74 -28.49
C THR A 450 1.88 -3.46 -29.83
N GLY A 451 1.02 -4.37 -30.31
CA GLY A 451 0.24 -4.22 -31.54
C GLY A 451 1.03 -4.55 -32.80
N ASN A 452 2.26 -5.06 -32.70
CA ASN A 452 3.05 -5.53 -33.83
C ASN A 452 2.63 -6.95 -34.22
N LEU A 453 1.36 -7.09 -34.60
CA LEU A 453 0.70 -8.37 -34.85
C LEU A 453 1.40 -9.20 -35.93
N ASN A 454 1.96 -8.55 -36.95
CA ASN A 454 2.70 -9.23 -38.02
C ASN A 454 3.94 -9.96 -37.50
N LYS A 455 4.77 -9.28 -36.68
CA LYS A 455 5.95 -9.92 -36.10
C LYS A 455 5.57 -11.02 -35.12
N ALA A 456 4.55 -10.79 -34.29
CA ALA A 456 4.05 -11.79 -33.35
C ALA A 456 3.60 -13.06 -34.10
N ALA A 457 2.76 -12.91 -35.12
CA ALA A 457 2.24 -14.00 -35.93
C ALA A 457 3.37 -14.78 -36.64
N GLU A 458 4.38 -14.09 -37.17
CA GLU A 458 5.53 -14.73 -37.82
C GLU A 458 6.33 -15.59 -36.83
N ILE A 459 6.53 -15.11 -35.61
CA ILE A 459 7.26 -15.85 -34.58
C ILE A 459 6.45 -17.08 -34.14
N TYR A 460 5.14 -16.94 -33.92
CA TYR A 460 4.27 -18.07 -33.60
C TYR A 460 4.19 -19.09 -34.75
N GLU A 461 4.15 -18.65 -36.01
CA GLU A 461 4.17 -19.53 -37.19
C GLU A 461 5.47 -20.34 -37.23
N ARG A 462 6.64 -19.69 -37.02
CA ARG A 462 7.94 -20.38 -36.95
C ARG A 462 8.05 -21.33 -35.77
N HIS A 463 7.37 -21.04 -34.66
CA HIS A 463 7.32 -21.93 -33.50
C HIS A 463 6.36 -23.12 -33.72
N GLY A 464 5.51 -23.09 -34.75
CA GLY A 464 4.53 -24.14 -35.03
C GLY A 464 3.19 -23.97 -34.32
N SER A 465 2.98 -22.87 -33.59
CA SER A 465 1.68 -22.49 -33.03
C SER A 465 0.83 -21.84 -34.12
N LEU A 466 0.44 -22.65 -35.11
CA LEU A 466 -0.28 -22.21 -36.31
C LEU A 466 -1.67 -21.64 -35.99
N ASP A 467 -2.29 -22.10 -34.91
CA ASP A 467 -3.59 -21.65 -34.41
C ASP A 467 -3.52 -20.18 -34.00
N VAL A 468 -2.62 -19.84 -33.08
CA VAL A 468 -2.41 -18.46 -32.61
C VAL A 468 -1.89 -17.58 -33.75
N ALA A 469 -1.00 -18.11 -34.59
CA ALA A 469 -0.49 -17.38 -35.75
C ALA A 469 -1.61 -16.99 -36.73
N ALA A 470 -2.53 -17.93 -37.06
CA ALA A 470 -3.62 -17.68 -37.98
C ALA A 470 -4.60 -16.59 -37.45
N GLU A 471 -4.92 -16.63 -36.16
CA GLU A 471 -5.72 -15.60 -35.50
C GLU A 471 -5.04 -14.22 -35.54
N LEU A 472 -3.75 -14.17 -35.26
CA LEU A 472 -2.97 -12.93 -35.29
C LEU A 472 -2.83 -12.39 -36.71
N TRP A 473 -2.64 -13.23 -37.72
CA TRP A 473 -2.66 -12.83 -39.14
C TRP A 473 -4.03 -12.25 -39.53
N ALA A 474 -5.12 -12.87 -39.07
CA ALA A 474 -6.48 -12.37 -39.33
C ALA A 474 -6.71 -11.00 -38.68
N ARG A 475 -6.26 -10.79 -37.43
CA ARG A 475 -6.30 -9.50 -36.73
C ARG A 475 -5.42 -8.44 -37.40
N ALA A 476 -4.29 -8.85 -37.96
CA ALA A 476 -3.39 -7.99 -38.73
C ALA A 476 -3.92 -7.67 -40.15
N LYS A 477 -5.08 -8.23 -40.55
CA LYS A 477 -5.69 -8.13 -41.89
C LYS A 477 -4.88 -8.80 -43.01
N GLU A 478 -3.93 -9.65 -42.65
CA GLU A 478 -3.17 -10.49 -43.58
C GLU A 478 -3.94 -11.79 -43.89
N PHE A 479 -5.15 -11.64 -44.46
CA PHE A 479 -6.10 -12.75 -44.64
C PHE A 479 -5.51 -13.90 -45.48
N LYS A 480 -4.61 -13.62 -46.41
CA LYS A 480 -3.96 -14.63 -47.25
C LYS A 480 -3.08 -15.59 -46.44
N ARG A 481 -2.35 -15.07 -45.45
CA ARG A 481 -1.50 -15.88 -44.56
C ARG A 481 -2.35 -16.63 -43.56
N ALA A 482 -3.32 -15.94 -42.94
CA ALA A 482 -4.29 -16.56 -42.05
C ALA A 482 -4.99 -17.76 -42.70
N ALA A 483 -5.50 -17.60 -43.93
CA ALA A 483 -6.16 -18.67 -44.66
C ALA A 483 -5.24 -19.88 -44.89
N LYS A 484 -3.97 -19.65 -45.25
CA LYS A 484 -2.99 -20.74 -45.42
C LYS A 484 -2.74 -21.49 -44.13
N ASP A 485 -2.60 -20.78 -43.01
CA ASP A 485 -2.35 -21.41 -41.71
C ASP A 485 -3.58 -22.18 -41.21
N TYR A 486 -4.79 -21.65 -41.40
CA TYR A 486 -6.03 -22.41 -41.15
C TYR A 486 -6.15 -23.67 -42.02
N LEU A 487 -5.71 -23.63 -43.28
CA LEU A 487 -5.67 -24.82 -44.13
C LEU A 487 -4.65 -25.86 -43.65
N LYS A 488 -3.47 -25.44 -43.16
CA LYS A 488 -2.50 -26.36 -42.53
C LYS A 488 -3.09 -27.03 -41.28
N LEU A 489 -3.93 -26.32 -40.53
CA LEU A 489 -4.68 -26.84 -39.39
C LEU A 489 -5.90 -27.69 -39.76
N ASN A 490 -6.19 -27.84 -41.07
CA ASN A 490 -7.39 -28.47 -41.61
C ASN A 490 -8.71 -27.80 -41.18
N ASP A 491 -8.67 -26.54 -40.71
CA ASP A 491 -9.85 -25.71 -40.47
C ASP A 491 -10.26 -24.98 -41.76
N LYS A 492 -10.87 -25.75 -42.66
CA LYS A 492 -11.35 -25.23 -43.95
C LYS A 492 -12.43 -24.16 -43.78
N LYS A 493 -13.22 -24.20 -42.70
CA LYS A 493 -14.30 -23.22 -42.44
C LYS A 493 -13.73 -21.85 -42.12
N ALA A 494 -12.73 -21.78 -41.23
CA ALA A 494 -12.04 -20.53 -40.94
C ALA A 494 -11.28 -20.00 -42.18
N ALA A 495 -10.66 -20.89 -42.96
CA ALA A 495 -10.01 -20.51 -44.22
C ALA A 495 -10.98 -19.90 -45.24
N ILE A 496 -12.19 -20.45 -45.38
CA ILE A 496 -13.26 -19.92 -46.24
C ILE A 496 -13.61 -18.48 -45.84
N GLU A 497 -13.78 -18.21 -44.54
CA GLU A 497 -14.05 -16.84 -44.04
C GLU A 497 -12.90 -15.88 -44.35
N MET A 498 -11.64 -16.34 -44.23
CA MET A 498 -10.48 -15.51 -44.60
C MET A 498 -10.44 -15.21 -46.11
N TYR A 499 -10.69 -16.20 -46.97
CA TYR A 499 -10.74 -15.98 -48.43
C TYR A 499 -11.92 -15.10 -48.85
N ARG A 500 -13.06 -15.20 -48.15
CA ARG A 500 -14.19 -14.28 -48.32
C ARG A 500 -13.79 -12.83 -48.08
N ARG A 501 -13.09 -12.56 -46.97
CA ARG A 501 -12.58 -11.21 -46.64
C ARG A 501 -11.53 -10.71 -47.62
N LEU A 502 -10.78 -11.61 -48.24
CA LEU A 502 -9.82 -11.30 -49.29
C LEU A 502 -10.48 -11.06 -50.66
N GLY A 503 -11.73 -11.49 -50.84
CA GLY A 503 -12.45 -11.44 -52.11
C GLY A 503 -12.07 -12.56 -53.10
N ASP A 504 -11.29 -13.55 -52.67
CA ASP A 504 -10.88 -14.70 -53.50
C ASP A 504 -11.98 -15.76 -53.51
N VAL A 505 -13.04 -15.49 -54.27
CA VAL A 505 -14.24 -16.33 -54.33
C VAL A 505 -13.96 -17.67 -55.00
N ARG A 506 -12.98 -17.76 -55.90
CA ARG A 506 -12.59 -19.03 -56.51
C ARG A 506 -12.10 -20.04 -55.48
N LYS A 507 -11.09 -19.67 -54.69
CA LYS A 507 -10.59 -20.55 -53.62
C LYS A 507 -11.62 -20.83 -52.55
N MET A 508 -12.45 -19.83 -52.24
CA MET A 508 -13.56 -20.02 -51.32
C MET A 508 -14.55 -21.10 -51.82
N ALA A 509 -14.94 -21.04 -53.09
CA ALA A 509 -15.85 -21.99 -53.72
C ALA A 509 -15.22 -23.39 -53.83
N GLU A 510 -13.93 -23.48 -54.16
CA GLU A 510 -13.18 -24.75 -54.15
C GLU A 510 -13.24 -25.41 -52.76
N LEU A 511 -12.92 -24.66 -51.70
CA LEU A 511 -12.94 -25.18 -50.33
C LEU A 511 -14.35 -25.55 -49.85
N LYS A 512 -15.38 -24.81 -50.26
CA LYS A 512 -16.78 -25.16 -49.99
C LYS A 512 -17.18 -26.45 -50.68
N ALA A 513 -16.82 -26.62 -51.95
CA ALA A 513 -17.06 -27.85 -52.70
C ALA A 513 -16.35 -29.06 -52.07
N GLU A 514 -15.14 -28.89 -51.54
CA GLU A 514 -14.45 -29.93 -50.77
C GLU A 514 -15.17 -30.32 -49.46
N LEU A 515 -15.93 -29.39 -48.87
CA LEU A 515 -16.79 -29.64 -47.71
C LEU A 515 -18.18 -30.18 -48.09
N GLY A 516 -18.46 -30.36 -49.38
CA GLY A 516 -19.75 -30.83 -49.91
C GLY A 516 -20.78 -29.74 -50.16
N ASP A 517 -20.49 -28.48 -49.85
CA ASP A 517 -21.37 -27.32 -50.10
C ASP A 517 -21.21 -26.83 -51.55
N PHE A 518 -21.66 -27.65 -52.51
CA PHE A 518 -21.60 -27.34 -53.94
C PHE A 518 -22.57 -26.21 -54.33
N LEU A 519 -23.75 -26.17 -53.69
CA LEU A 519 -24.77 -25.16 -53.96
C LEU A 519 -24.29 -23.77 -53.51
N GLY A 520 -23.73 -23.66 -52.30
CA GLY A 520 -23.14 -22.44 -51.79
C GLY A 520 -21.91 -21.99 -52.60
N ALA A 521 -21.05 -22.93 -53.00
CA ALA A 521 -19.91 -22.65 -53.88
C ALA A 521 -20.34 -22.07 -55.23
N ALA A 522 -21.36 -22.65 -55.87
CA ALA A 522 -21.89 -22.17 -57.14
C ALA A 522 -22.57 -20.80 -57.02
N SER A 523 -23.34 -20.59 -55.96
CA SER A 523 -24.00 -19.30 -55.69
C SER A 523 -22.98 -18.16 -55.57
N ASP A 524 -21.90 -18.36 -54.81
CA ASP A 524 -20.84 -17.37 -54.66
C ASP A 524 -20.14 -17.06 -56.01
N LEU A 525 -19.89 -18.08 -56.83
CA LEU A 525 -19.29 -17.93 -58.17
C LEU A 525 -20.21 -17.18 -59.15
N PHE A 526 -21.53 -17.45 -59.12
CA PHE A 526 -22.49 -16.71 -59.93
C PHE A 526 -22.53 -15.22 -59.56
N GLY A 527 -22.39 -14.90 -58.27
CA GLY A 527 -22.30 -13.51 -57.80
C GLY A 527 -21.12 -12.75 -58.41
N GLN A 528 -20.04 -13.44 -58.81
CA GLN A 528 -18.89 -12.84 -59.51
C GLN A 528 -18.94 -12.96 -61.04
N GLY A 529 -20.02 -13.51 -61.62
CA GLY A 529 -20.15 -13.73 -63.06
C GLY A 529 -19.31 -14.89 -63.60
N ALA A 530 -18.75 -15.73 -62.73
CA ALA A 530 -18.00 -16.93 -63.11
C ALA A 530 -18.96 -18.11 -63.42
N ASP A 531 -19.88 -17.89 -64.36
CA ASP A 531 -21.00 -18.80 -64.64
C ASP A 531 -20.57 -20.22 -64.99
N VAL A 532 -19.50 -20.37 -65.78
CA VAL A 532 -19.02 -21.69 -66.23
C VAL A 532 -18.52 -22.52 -65.06
N GLU A 533 -17.72 -21.91 -64.18
CA GLU A 533 -17.19 -22.56 -62.98
C GLU A 533 -18.33 -22.91 -62.02
N ALA A 534 -19.29 -22.00 -61.81
CA ALA A 534 -20.46 -22.22 -60.97
C ALA A 534 -21.33 -23.39 -61.47
N MET A 535 -21.64 -23.44 -62.77
CA MET A 535 -22.41 -24.53 -63.38
C MET A 535 -21.68 -25.87 -63.23
N SER A 536 -20.34 -25.89 -63.35
CA SER A 536 -19.55 -27.11 -63.15
C SER A 536 -19.65 -27.65 -61.72
N MET A 537 -19.76 -26.78 -60.71
CA MET A 537 -19.94 -27.19 -59.32
C MET A 537 -21.32 -27.81 -59.07
N LEU A 538 -22.38 -27.23 -59.65
CA LEU A 538 -23.75 -27.76 -59.52
C LEU A 538 -23.89 -29.15 -60.16
N GLN A 539 -23.24 -29.37 -61.31
CA GLN A 539 -23.26 -30.68 -61.98
C GLN A 539 -22.61 -31.81 -61.18
N ARG A 540 -21.80 -31.49 -60.16
CA ARG A 540 -21.14 -32.49 -59.30
C ARG A 540 -22.05 -32.99 -58.17
N VAL A 541 -23.21 -32.36 -57.96
CA VAL A 541 -24.17 -32.76 -56.93
C VAL A 541 -24.84 -34.08 -57.34
N LYS A 542 -24.77 -35.08 -56.46
CA LYS A 542 -25.37 -36.40 -56.70
C LYS A 542 -26.87 -36.40 -56.38
N PRO A 543 -27.68 -37.26 -57.03
CA PRO A 543 -29.12 -37.38 -56.76
C PRO A 543 -29.49 -37.61 -55.28
N ASP A 544 -28.64 -38.32 -54.53
CA ASP A 544 -28.88 -38.63 -53.11
C ASP A 544 -28.58 -37.45 -52.17
N HIS A 545 -28.05 -36.33 -52.68
CA HIS A 545 -27.67 -35.18 -51.85
C HIS A 545 -28.89 -34.30 -51.52
N PRO A 546 -29.03 -33.78 -50.28
CA PRO A 546 -30.15 -32.90 -49.91
C PRO A 546 -30.33 -31.69 -50.85
N ASP A 547 -29.22 -31.08 -51.25
CA ASP A 547 -29.24 -29.88 -52.12
C ASP A 547 -29.40 -30.21 -53.62
N PHE A 548 -29.62 -31.47 -54.01
CA PHE A 548 -29.69 -31.86 -55.43
C PHE A 548 -30.77 -31.10 -56.19
N LEU A 549 -31.97 -31.00 -55.62
CA LEU A 549 -33.09 -30.29 -56.25
C LEU A 549 -32.78 -28.81 -56.46
N ASP A 550 -32.29 -28.14 -55.42
CA ASP A 550 -31.96 -26.73 -55.46
C ASP A 550 -30.79 -26.44 -56.41
N ALA A 551 -29.78 -27.33 -56.45
CA ALA A 551 -28.66 -27.22 -57.36
C ALA A 551 -29.07 -27.31 -58.83
N PHE A 552 -29.94 -28.27 -59.17
CA PHE A 552 -30.39 -28.46 -60.55
C PHE A 552 -31.46 -27.44 -60.97
N ARG A 553 -32.27 -26.96 -60.02
CA ARG A 553 -33.15 -25.79 -60.22
C ARG A 553 -32.32 -24.55 -60.61
N LEU A 554 -31.32 -24.21 -59.79
CA LEU A 554 -30.45 -23.05 -60.02
C LEU A 554 -29.65 -23.18 -61.33
N LEU A 555 -29.19 -24.40 -61.65
CA LEU A 555 -28.51 -24.71 -62.92
C LEU A 555 -29.45 -24.49 -64.12
N GLY A 556 -30.69 -24.95 -64.03
CA GLY A 556 -31.72 -24.76 -65.05
C GLY A 556 -32.03 -23.29 -65.28
N GLU A 557 -32.28 -22.54 -64.22
CA GLU A 557 -32.51 -21.08 -64.27
C GLU A 557 -31.36 -20.35 -64.98
N ARG A 558 -30.11 -20.67 -64.63
CA ARG A 558 -28.95 -20.02 -65.24
C ARG A 558 -28.79 -20.38 -66.71
N LEU A 559 -29.02 -21.63 -67.10
CA LEU A 559 -28.94 -22.06 -68.50
C LEU A 559 -30.02 -21.40 -69.36
N ILE A 560 -31.25 -21.28 -68.86
CA ILE A 560 -32.35 -20.57 -69.52
C ILE A 560 -31.98 -19.10 -69.72
N LYS A 561 -31.48 -18.42 -68.67
CA LYS A 561 -31.05 -17.03 -68.74
C LYS A 561 -29.92 -16.81 -69.77
N ASN A 562 -29.03 -17.80 -69.90
CA ASN A 562 -27.92 -17.78 -70.87
C ASN A 562 -28.35 -18.24 -72.28
N GLY A 563 -29.65 -18.43 -72.54
CA GLY A 563 -30.20 -18.84 -73.84
C GLY A 563 -29.90 -20.30 -74.23
N GLN A 564 -29.38 -21.11 -73.30
CA GLN A 564 -29.02 -22.51 -73.54
C GLN A 564 -30.21 -23.45 -73.29
N PHE A 565 -31.33 -23.18 -73.95
CA PHE A 565 -32.62 -23.84 -73.73
C PHE A 565 -32.56 -25.37 -73.91
N GLN A 566 -31.88 -25.85 -74.95
CA GLN A 566 -31.70 -27.29 -75.19
C GLN A 566 -30.97 -28.01 -74.05
N LYS A 567 -29.95 -27.37 -73.48
CA LYS A 567 -29.18 -27.96 -72.38
C LYS A 567 -29.99 -27.91 -71.08
N ALA A 568 -30.67 -26.79 -70.81
CA ALA A 568 -31.57 -26.66 -69.67
C ALA A 568 -32.64 -27.76 -69.68
N ARG A 569 -33.31 -27.95 -70.82
CA ARG A 569 -34.35 -28.97 -71.00
C ARG A 569 -33.84 -30.38 -70.68
N ARG A 570 -32.73 -30.80 -71.31
CA ARG A 570 -32.13 -32.14 -71.08
C ARG A 570 -31.77 -32.38 -69.61
N ILE A 571 -31.18 -31.38 -68.95
CA ILE A 571 -30.76 -31.49 -67.55
C ILE A 571 -31.98 -31.57 -66.63
N LEU A 572 -32.99 -30.72 -66.84
CA LEU A 572 -34.22 -30.71 -66.03
C LEU A 572 -35.06 -31.98 -66.22
N GLU A 573 -35.17 -32.50 -67.45
CA GLU A 573 -35.79 -33.82 -67.74
C GLU A 573 -35.08 -34.95 -67.00
N GLY A 574 -33.75 -34.96 -67.02
CA GLY A 574 -32.95 -35.93 -66.26
C GLY A 574 -33.16 -35.80 -64.75
N THR A 575 -33.30 -34.58 -64.25
CA THR A 575 -33.55 -34.32 -62.82
C THR A 575 -34.91 -34.91 -62.40
N LEU A 576 -35.97 -34.70 -63.18
CA LEU A 576 -37.30 -35.24 -62.90
C LEU A 576 -37.34 -36.78 -62.87
N SER A 577 -36.49 -37.45 -63.65
CA SER A 577 -36.40 -38.92 -63.62
C SER A 577 -35.86 -39.49 -62.30
N SER A 578 -35.22 -38.65 -61.49
CA SER A 578 -34.64 -39.01 -60.18
C SER A 578 -35.47 -38.56 -58.97
N ILE A 579 -36.65 -37.96 -59.19
CA ILE A 579 -37.50 -37.41 -58.13
C ILE A 579 -38.87 -38.07 -58.17
N THR A 580 -39.57 -38.10 -57.03
CA THR A 580 -40.98 -38.49 -56.98
C THR A 580 -41.85 -37.55 -57.82
N PRO A 581 -42.59 -38.07 -58.81
CA PRO A 581 -43.53 -37.26 -59.58
C PRO A 581 -44.56 -36.57 -58.67
N ARG A 582 -44.94 -35.34 -59.03
CA ARG A 582 -45.96 -34.52 -58.33
C ARG A 582 -45.63 -34.08 -56.89
N SER A 583 -44.34 -34.01 -56.52
CA SER A 583 -43.94 -33.35 -55.29
C SER A 583 -44.01 -31.82 -55.40
N ARG A 584 -44.04 -31.13 -54.25
CA ARG A 584 -44.06 -29.66 -54.19
C ARG A 584 -42.82 -29.05 -54.85
N GLU A 585 -41.68 -29.73 -54.73
CA GLU A 585 -40.37 -29.33 -55.25
C GLU A 585 -40.25 -29.66 -56.76
N ALA A 586 -40.88 -30.75 -57.22
CA ALA A 586 -40.93 -31.10 -58.63
C ALA A 586 -41.66 -30.04 -59.47
N LYS A 587 -42.63 -29.33 -58.88
CA LYS A 587 -43.37 -28.23 -59.52
C LYS A 587 -42.44 -27.14 -60.07
N GLU A 588 -41.45 -26.72 -59.29
CA GLU A 588 -40.52 -25.67 -59.73
C GLU A 588 -39.66 -26.13 -60.92
N ILE A 589 -39.26 -27.41 -60.91
CA ILE A 589 -38.52 -28.03 -62.01
C ILE A 589 -39.39 -28.19 -63.27
N TYR A 590 -40.67 -28.59 -63.14
CA TYR A 590 -41.62 -28.65 -64.26
C TYR A 590 -41.85 -27.27 -64.89
N TYR A 591 -41.97 -26.23 -64.08
CA TYR A 591 -42.11 -24.86 -64.58
C TYR A 591 -40.86 -24.40 -65.35
N LEU A 592 -39.66 -24.60 -64.81
CA LEU A 592 -38.42 -24.28 -65.52
C LEU A 592 -38.26 -25.10 -66.81
N LEU A 593 -38.69 -26.36 -66.79
CA LEU A 593 -38.68 -27.23 -67.97
C LEU A 593 -39.66 -26.74 -69.04
N ALA A 594 -40.84 -26.25 -68.66
CA ALA A 594 -41.77 -25.62 -69.58
C ALA A 594 -41.16 -24.38 -70.23
N VAL A 595 -40.57 -23.49 -69.44
CA VAL A 595 -39.88 -22.29 -69.94
C VAL A 595 -38.73 -22.65 -70.88
N ALA A 596 -37.90 -23.64 -70.53
CA ALA A 596 -36.83 -24.13 -71.39
C ALA A 596 -37.37 -24.74 -72.69
N SER A 597 -38.50 -25.45 -72.63
CA SER A 597 -39.14 -26.09 -73.80
C SER A 597 -39.76 -25.07 -74.75
N ILE A 598 -40.34 -23.98 -74.23
CA ILE A 598 -40.82 -22.85 -75.04
C ILE A 598 -39.64 -22.22 -75.80
N GLY A 599 -38.52 -21.95 -75.11
CA GLY A 599 -37.30 -21.42 -75.74
C GLY A 599 -36.65 -22.36 -76.76
N ASP A 600 -36.91 -23.68 -76.68
CA ASP A 600 -36.47 -24.71 -77.63
C ASP A 600 -37.53 -25.03 -78.71
N ASN A 601 -38.64 -24.26 -78.78
CA ASN A 601 -39.79 -24.48 -79.68
C ASN A 601 -40.49 -25.84 -79.55
N MET A 602 -40.40 -26.47 -78.38
CA MET A 602 -41.05 -27.75 -78.03
C MET A 602 -42.37 -27.49 -77.29
N PHE A 603 -43.32 -26.87 -77.98
CA PHE A 603 -44.56 -26.35 -77.36
C PHE A 603 -45.46 -27.43 -76.75
N GLU A 604 -45.57 -28.60 -77.38
CA GLU A 604 -46.34 -29.72 -76.82
C GLU A 604 -45.74 -30.20 -75.50
N ARG A 605 -44.41 -30.29 -75.43
CA ARG A 605 -43.72 -30.66 -74.19
C ARG A 605 -43.87 -29.59 -73.11
N ALA A 606 -43.90 -28.32 -73.49
CA ALA A 606 -44.14 -27.22 -72.56
C ALA A 606 -45.55 -27.28 -71.95
N LYS A 607 -46.59 -27.56 -72.76
CA LYS A 607 -47.97 -27.76 -72.30
C LYS A 607 -48.06 -28.89 -71.28
N GLU A 608 -47.50 -30.06 -71.58
CA GLU A 608 -47.46 -31.20 -70.67
C GLU A 608 -46.83 -30.85 -69.30
N CYS A 609 -45.74 -30.07 -69.32
CA CYS A 609 -45.06 -29.66 -68.09
C CYS A 609 -45.90 -28.64 -67.29
N LEU A 610 -46.58 -27.71 -67.95
CA LEU A 610 -47.45 -26.72 -67.30
C LEU A 610 -48.71 -27.36 -66.71
N GLU A 611 -49.30 -28.35 -67.37
CA GLU A 611 -50.39 -29.15 -66.79
C GLU A 611 -49.96 -29.80 -65.48
N GLN A 612 -48.75 -30.38 -65.43
CA GLN A 612 -48.21 -30.93 -64.18
C GLN A 612 -48.01 -29.86 -63.10
N VAL A 613 -47.65 -28.63 -63.47
CA VAL A 613 -47.53 -27.51 -62.50
C VAL A 613 -48.91 -27.16 -61.93
N LEU A 614 -49.91 -27.01 -62.79
CA LEU A 614 -51.28 -26.62 -62.41
C LEU A 614 -52.00 -27.71 -61.61
N ASP A 615 -51.71 -28.98 -61.90
CA ASP A 615 -52.17 -30.14 -61.12
C ASP A 615 -51.67 -30.09 -59.67
N ILE A 616 -50.45 -29.57 -59.44
CA ILE A 616 -49.84 -29.48 -58.10
C ILE A 616 -50.26 -28.19 -57.38
N ASP A 617 -50.24 -27.05 -58.10
CA ASP A 617 -50.58 -25.74 -57.58
C ASP A 617 -51.07 -24.83 -58.72
N TYR A 618 -52.39 -24.68 -58.79
CA TYR A 618 -53.07 -23.88 -59.81
C TYR A 618 -52.66 -22.41 -59.83
N ALA A 619 -52.20 -21.84 -58.70
CA ALA A 619 -51.84 -20.43 -58.57
C ALA A 619 -50.31 -20.18 -58.69
N PHE A 620 -49.55 -21.15 -59.21
CA PHE A 620 -48.10 -21.04 -59.27
C PHE A 620 -47.62 -20.11 -60.40
N LYS A 621 -47.13 -18.92 -60.03
CA LYS A 621 -46.58 -17.90 -60.96
C LYS A 621 -47.57 -17.60 -62.10
N ASP A 622 -47.08 -17.46 -63.32
CA ASP A 622 -47.82 -17.25 -64.56
C ASP A 622 -48.15 -18.56 -65.31
N ALA A 623 -48.11 -19.72 -64.63
CA ALA A 623 -48.24 -21.02 -65.30
C ALA A 623 -49.58 -21.21 -66.04
N SER A 624 -50.68 -20.71 -65.48
CA SER A 624 -52.02 -20.80 -66.10
C SER A 624 -52.11 -19.93 -67.36
N GLU A 625 -51.60 -18.69 -67.28
CA GLU A 625 -51.56 -17.75 -68.40
C GLU A 625 -50.65 -18.25 -69.52
N LEU A 626 -49.47 -18.79 -69.17
CA LEU A 626 -48.55 -19.44 -70.10
C LEU A 626 -49.22 -20.62 -70.82
N TYR A 627 -49.95 -21.46 -70.08
CA TYR A 627 -50.63 -22.62 -70.65
C TYR A 627 -51.73 -22.21 -71.65
N ASP A 628 -52.59 -21.27 -71.27
CA ASP A 628 -53.64 -20.73 -72.13
C ASP A 628 -53.07 -20.06 -73.39
N SER A 629 -51.94 -19.35 -73.28
CA SER A 629 -51.27 -18.73 -74.42
C SER A 629 -50.78 -19.76 -75.45
N LEU A 630 -50.27 -20.90 -74.98
CA LEU A 630 -49.80 -21.99 -75.84
C LEU A 630 -50.96 -22.76 -76.50
N LEU A 631 -52.13 -22.83 -75.86
CA LEU A 631 -53.35 -23.40 -76.45
C LEU A 631 -53.93 -22.52 -77.57
N ALA A 632 -53.82 -21.20 -77.41
CA ALA A 632 -54.27 -20.22 -78.40
C ALA A 632 -53.33 -20.11 -79.64
N GLY A 633 -52.26 -20.91 -79.71
CA GLY A 633 -51.26 -20.85 -80.79
C GLY A 633 -50.29 -19.67 -80.67
N GLY A 634 -50.24 -19.01 -79.51
CA GLY A 634 -49.37 -17.88 -79.24
C GLY A 634 -47.91 -18.31 -79.04
N ASN A 635 -46.99 -17.60 -79.69
CA ASN A 635 -45.54 -17.80 -79.58
C ASN A 635 -44.92 -16.97 -78.43
N SER A 636 -45.73 -16.55 -77.46
CA SER A 636 -45.31 -15.67 -76.37
C SER A 636 -44.51 -16.44 -75.33
N GLY A 637 -43.23 -16.10 -75.19
CA GLY A 637 -42.39 -16.57 -74.09
C GLY A 637 -42.88 -16.08 -72.72
N PRO A 638 -42.34 -16.62 -71.61
CA PRO A 638 -42.73 -16.22 -70.25
C PRO A 638 -42.64 -14.71 -70.06
N VAL A 639 -43.61 -14.18 -69.31
CA VAL A 639 -43.64 -12.76 -68.95
C VAL A 639 -42.45 -12.51 -68.03
N LYS A 640 -41.54 -11.62 -68.43
CA LYS A 640 -40.37 -11.29 -67.61
C LYS A 640 -40.84 -10.59 -66.35
N ASP A 641 -40.60 -11.21 -65.20
CA ASP A 641 -40.50 -10.49 -63.93
C ASP A 641 -39.30 -9.53 -64.03
N GLU A 642 -39.56 -8.27 -64.37
CA GLU A 642 -38.62 -7.17 -64.09
C GLU A 642 -38.71 -6.80 -62.60
N PRO A 643 -37.59 -6.35 -62.00
CA PRO A 643 -37.20 -6.65 -60.61
C PRO A 643 -38.10 -6.14 -59.49
#